data_AF-A0A673IN32-F1
#
_entry.id   AF-A0A673IN32-F1
#
_cell.length_a   1.000
_cell.length_b   1.000
_cell.length_c   1.000
_cell.angle_alpha   90.00
_cell.angle_beta   90.00
_cell.angle_gamma   90.00
#
_symmetry.space_group_name_H-M   'P 1'
#
loop_
_entity.id
_entity.type
_entity.pdbx_description
1 polymer ?
#
loop_
_entity_poly.entity_id
_entity_poly.type
_entity_poly.pdbx_seq_one_letter_code
_entity_poly.pdbx_strand_id
1 'polypeptide(L)'
;MGETEDERTSQAGQLFENFVQATTCKGTLQAFSILCRQLELNLSDHRGFYSSLKAAITYWKAKGLWGKLDKRASHKEYSKGKACTDTRCLIIGGGPCGFRTAIELALLGAKVVVIEKRDTFSRNNVLHLWPYTIHDLRNLGAKKFYGKFCAGSIDHISIRQLQLMLLKIALIVGVEVHVNVEFVKLLEPPEGQDTDGPGWRAEVRPADHQISDYEFDVIIGADGRRSTLDGFKRKEFRGKLAIAITANFVNRNTTAEAKVEEISGVAFIFNQKFFLELKEETGIDLENIVYYKDNTHYFVMTAKKQSLLDKGVIINDYIETERLLASDNVNQEALLSYAREAADFGTNYQLPSLDYAINHYSQSDVAMFDFTCMYASENAALVREKNGHQMLVALVGDSLLEPFWPMGTGCARGFLAAFDTAWMIKGWAQGKQPLDLLSERESIYRLLPQTTAENISKNFEQYTIDPATRYPNLNSTCVRPHQVRHLYINGEQGLSSLERSGPTRTSVNISRRESEVRPSRLLLWCQKQTQGYRGVDVTDLTTSWRSGLALCALIHRQRPDLIDFDSLNEADCAKNNQLAFDVAEREFGIQPVTTGKEMNAERGPDKLIMVLYLSKFYEMFRNSFLSITGRVDKKLEDNDNKKRKKASSHLEELMPNQSAPPVGEREEQKENKVRFMATQLLARFEENAPSCGVRRQVRLHFSFLLFFFLKQPVSIRRYYYINDPHDPLSLSLYWGLYCYGQSWFYFLYLLKVQAEITRQFDKKSIKVRAQQLSRLFTGKPLLPQTSMRKEFLQGLGGSDTCHFCMKRVYIMERLSAEGYFFHRECFRCNICGCTLRLGGHAFDSNQGTFYCKLHFSQRKISSRHLRGEAALLSQSHVRALSCSFS
;
A
#
# COMPACT_ATOMS: atom_id res chain seq x y z
N MET A 1 59.27 6.70 14.76
CA MET A 1 58.54 7.31 15.87
C MET A 1 57.17 6.66 15.90
N GLY A 2 56.77 6.08 17.03
CA GLY A 2 55.43 5.50 17.18
C GLY A 2 54.46 6.57 17.63
N GLU A 3 53.31 6.70 16.95
CA GLU A 3 52.19 7.49 17.45
C GLU A 3 51.74 6.95 18.80
N THR A 4 51.40 7.84 19.74
CA THR A 4 50.84 7.46 21.02
C THR A 4 49.41 6.93 20.87
N GLU A 5 48.96 6.10 21.81
CA GLU A 5 47.62 5.48 21.78
C GLU A 5 46.49 6.52 21.80
N ASP A 6 46.72 7.65 22.49
CA ASP A 6 45.83 8.82 22.50
C ASP A 6 45.77 9.54 21.14
N GLU A 7 46.90 9.70 20.45
CA GLU A 7 46.95 10.30 19.10
C GLU A 7 46.17 9.46 18.09
N ARG A 8 46.33 8.13 18.11
CA ARG A 8 45.56 7.20 17.28
C ARG A 8 44.07 7.24 17.57
N THR A 9 43.70 7.26 18.86
CA THR A 9 42.30 7.37 19.30
C THR A 9 41.67 8.70 18.85
N SER A 10 42.44 9.80 18.93
CA SER A 10 42.03 11.13 18.46
C SER A 10 41.85 11.17 16.94
N GLN A 11 42.79 10.61 16.18
CA GLN A 11 42.75 10.51 14.72
C GLN A 11 41.56 9.68 14.23
N ALA A 12 41.32 8.51 14.84
CA ALA A 12 40.15 7.68 14.56
C ALA A 12 38.83 8.42 14.84
N GLY A 13 38.76 9.16 15.95
CA GLY A 13 37.63 10.02 16.29
C GLY A 13 37.37 11.13 15.25
N GLN A 14 38.43 11.77 14.74
CA GLN A 14 38.31 12.80 13.70
C GLN A 14 37.87 12.23 12.35
N LEU A 15 38.41 11.08 11.93
CA LEU A 15 37.97 10.41 10.70
C LEU A 15 36.50 9.97 10.80
N PHE A 16 36.06 9.48 11.96
CA PHE A 16 34.66 9.14 12.20
C PHE A 16 33.74 10.36 12.16
N GLU A 17 34.15 11.51 12.74
CA GLU A 17 33.37 12.74 12.64
C GLU A 17 33.31 13.27 11.20
N ASN A 18 34.39 13.18 10.41
CA ASN A 18 34.37 13.52 8.98
C ASN A 18 33.33 12.69 8.21
N PHE A 19 33.29 11.37 8.47
CA PHE A 19 32.28 10.46 7.92
C PHE A 19 30.85 10.82 8.36
N VAL A 20 30.65 11.12 9.66
CA VAL A 20 29.35 11.56 10.20
C VAL A 20 28.89 12.87 9.56
N GLN A 21 29.80 13.81 9.27
CA GLN A 21 29.49 15.13 8.70
C GLN A 21 29.35 15.14 7.17
N ALA A 22 29.81 14.10 6.45
CA ALA A 22 29.74 14.04 4.99
C ALA A 22 28.31 14.24 4.43
N THR A 23 28.17 15.12 3.43
CA THR A 23 26.87 15.59 2.91
C THR A 23 26.49 15.02 1.54
N THR A 24 27.34 14.17 0.95
CA THR A 24 27.15 13.55 -0.37
C THR A 24 27.37 12.04 -0.29
N CYS A 25 26.82 11.28 -1.24
CA CYS A 25 27.00 9.82 -1.28
C CYS A 25 28.48 9.45 -1.50
N LYS A 26 29.12 9.96 -2.57
CA LYS A 26 30.57 9.83 -2.78
C LYS A 26 31.41 10.22 -1.57
N GLY A 27 31.18 11.40 -0.99
CA GLY A 27 31.95 11.88 0.16
C GLY A 27 31.78 10.99 1.40
N THR A 28 30.58 10.43 1.60
CA THR A 28 30.31 9.45 2.68
C THR A 28 31.09 8.16 2.45
N LEU A 29 31.06 7.60 1.23
CA LEU A 29 31.79 6.38 0.87
C LEU A 29 33.31 6.57 0.96
N GLN A 30 33.82 7.71 0.48
CA GLN A 30 35.25 8.06 0.54
C GLN A 30 35.72 8.23 1.99
N ALA A 31 35.00 9.01 2.81
CA ALA A 31 35.35 9.19 4.23
C ALA A 31 35.32 7.86 5.00
N PHE A 32 34.36 6.98 4.69
CA PHE A 32 34.28 5.66 5.29
C PHE A 32 35.40 4.71 4.82
N SER A 33 35.77 4.75 3.55
CA SER A 33 36.90 3.98 3.01
C SER A 33 38.23 4.39 3.64
N ILE A 34 38.45 5.69 3.84
CA ILE A 34 39.63 6.23 4.55
C ILE A 34 39.63 5.77 6.02
N LEU A 35 38.48 5.85 6.71
CA LEU A 35 38.32 5.37 8.09
C LEU A 35 38.63 3.87 8.20
N CYS A 36 38.07 3.03 7.32
CA CYS A 36 38.32 1.58 7.34
C CYS A 36 39.80 1.26 7.06
N ARG A 37 40.43 1.95 6.11
CA ARG A 37 41.86 1.76 5.80
C ARG A 37 42.76 2.13 6.97
N GLN A 38 42.50 3.25 7.66
CA GLN A 38 43.29 3.68 8.82
C GLN A 38 43.12 2.76 10.04
N LEU A 39 41.97 2.08 10.15
CA LEU A 39 41.67 1.13 11.22
C LEU A 39 41.95 -0.34 10.82
N GLU A 40 42.54 -0.57 9.65
CA GLU A 40 42.85 -1.91 9.10
C GLU A 40 41.61 -2.85 8.98
N LEU A 41 40.42 -2.28 8.80
CA LEU A 41 39.14 -3.00 8.72
C LEU A 41 38.78 -3.34 7.26
N ASN A 42 38.48 -4.62 7.01
CA ASN A 42 38.05 -5.10 5.69
C ASN A 42 36.53 -5.37 5.66
N LEU A 43 35.81 -4.70 4.74
CA LEU A 43 34.36 -4.90 4.52
C LEU A 43 33.99 -6.28 3.94
N SER A 44 34.97 -7.01 3.40
CA SER A 44 34.79 -8.39 2.97
C SER A 44 34.46 -9.29 4.16
N ASP A 45 35.12 -9.04 5.30
CA ASP A 45 34.88 -9.74 6.57
C ASP A 45 33.67 -9.17 7.31
N HIS A 46 32.49 -9.44 6.74
CA HIS A 46 31.20 -9.13 7.35
C HIS A 46 31.00 -9.79 8.74
N ARG A 47 31.74 -10.85 9.09
CA ARG A 47 31.56 -11.65 10.32
C ARG A 47 32.23 -11.02 11.52
N GLY A 48 31.70 -9.87 11.94
CA GLY A 48 32.17 -9.13 13.11
C GLY A 48 32.66 -7.72 12.81
N PHE A 49 32.63 -7.28 11.55
CA PHE A 49 32.99 -5.92 11.12
C PHE A 49 32.48 -4.83 12.08
N TYR A 50 31.18 -4.83 12.41
CA TYR A 50 30.58 -3.86 13.34
C TYR A 50 31.22 -3.90 14.74
N SER A 51 31.53 -5.09 15.26
CA SER A 51 32.20 -5.26 16.56
C SER A 51 33.62 -4.72 16.54
N SER A 52 34.38 -4.99 15.47
CA SER A 52 35.74 -4.48 15.28
C SER A 52 35.75 -2.96 15.09
N LEU A 53 34.86 -2.42 14.26
CA LEU A 53 34.68 -0.97 14.06
C LEU A 53 34.33 -0.25 15.38
N LYS A 54 33.42 -0.82 16.16
CA LYS A 54 33.03 -0.28 17.47
C LYS A 54 34.17 -0.36 18.49
N ALA A 55 34.96 -1.43 18.48
CA ALA A 55 36.11 -1.59 19.37
C ALA A 55 37.22 -0.59 19.03
N ALA A 56 37.48 -0.36 17.74
CA ALA A 56 38.45 0.62 17.25
C ALA A 56 38.02 2.08 17.50
N ILE A 57 36.71 2.38 17.48
CA ILE A 57 36.18 3.75 17.66
C ILE A 57 35.64 3.92 19.09
N THR A 58 36.57 4.08 20.02
CA THR A 58 36.31 4.40 21.44
C THR A 58 35.84 5.84 21.70
N TYR A 59 35.82 6.68 20.65
CA TYR A 59 35.49 8.10 20.69
C TYR A 59 34.16 8.42 21.40
N TRP A 60 34.19 9.35 22.37
CA TRP A 60 33.07 9.60 23.28
C TRP A 60 31.75 10.00 22.59
N LYS A 61 31.80 10.76 21.48
CA LYS A 61 30.59 11.14 20.72
C LYS A 61 29.98 9.98 19.92
N ALA A 62 30.66 8.85 19.80
CA ALA A 62 30.17 7.64 19.14
C ALA A 62 29.47 6.68 20.13
N LYS A 63 29.81 6.72 21.42
CA LYS A 63 29.24 5.86 22.49
C LYS A 63 27.70 5.82 22.51
N GLY A 64 27.05 6.97 22.29
CA GLY A 64 25.58 7.07 22.25
C GLY A 64 24.92 6.50 20.98
N LEU A 65 25.69 6.33 19.90
CA LEU A 65 25.28 5.60 18.70
C LEU A 65 25.46 4.09 18.90
N TRP A 66 26.60 3.66 19.44
CA TRP A 66 26.89 2.25 19.75
C TRP A 66 25.80 1.65 20.66
N GLY A 67 25.49 2.28 21.78
CA GLY A 67 24.45 1.79 22.69
C GLY A 67 23.04 1.68 22.07
N LYS A 68 22.76 2.42 20.98
CA LYS A 68 21.50 2.32 20.23
C LYS A 68 21.49 1.15 19.25
N LEU A 69 22.57 1.02 18.46
CA LEU A 69 22.73 -0.08 17.52
C LEU A 69 22.86 -1.43 18.25
N ASP A 70 23.61 -1.47 19.35
CA ASP A 70 23.70 -2.63 20.25
C ASP A 70 22.33 -3.03 20.80
N LYS A 71 21.52 -2.05 21.24
CA LYS A 71 20.16 -2.31 21.72
C LYS A 71 19.33 -2.96 20.61
N ARG A 72 19.35 -2.44 19.38
CA ARG A 72 18.65 -3.06 18.24
C ARG A 72 19.17 -4.48 17.97
N ALA A 73 20.49 -4.67 17.83
CA ALA A 73 21.15 -5.95 17.55
C ALA A 73 20.90 -7.03 18.63
N SER A 74 20.67 -6.60 19.87
CA SER A 74 20.38 -7.49 21.02
C SER A 74 18.97 -8.09 21.02
N HIS A 75 18.05 -7.63 20.16
CA HIS A 75 16.71 -8.21 20.07
C HIS A 75 16.80 -9.71 19.69
N LYS A 76 15.94 -10.53 20.32
CA LYS A 76 15.96 -12.00 20.22
C LYS A 76 15.91 -12.51 18.78
N GLU A 77 15.22 -11.79 17.89
CA GLU A 77 15.02 -12.16 16.49
C GLU A 77 16.33 -12.24 15.70
N TYR A 78 17.32 -11.40 16.04
CA TYR A 78 18.63 -11.38 15.38
C TYR A 78 19.57 -12.50 15.85
N SER A 79 19.25 -13.18 16.96
CA SER A 79 20.08 -14.26 17.52
C SER A 79 21.56 -13.87 17.72
N LYS A 80 21.82 -12.62 18.13
CA LYS A 80 23.16 -12.00 18.24
C LYS A 80 23.95 -11.97 16.90
N GLY A 81 23.27 -11.72 15.78
CA GLY A 81 23.88 -11.67 14.44
C GLY A 81 24.24 -13.05 13.88
N LYS A 82 23.52 -14.11 14.30
CA LYS A 82 23.76 -15.51 13.88
C LYS A 82 22.55 -16.15 13.19
N ALA A 83 21.50 -15.37 12.90
CA ALA A 83 20.26 -15.89 12.34
C ALA A 83 20.37 -16.20 10.84
N CYS A 84 21.26 -15.52 10.11
CA CYS A 84 21.44 -15.66 8.66
C CYS A 84 22.94 -15.69 8.25
N THR A 85 23.83 -16.22 9.09
CA THR A 85 25.30 -16.13 8.95
C THR A 85 25.83 -16.61 7.60
N ASP A 86 25.18 -17.63 7.01
CA ASP A 86 25.60 -18.28 5.78
C ASP A 86 24.75 -17.84 4.56
N THR A 87 23.91 -16.81 4.72
CA THR A 87 23.06 -16.28 3.64
C THR A 87 23.74 -15.10 2.94
N ARG A 88 23.87 -15.18 1.62
CA ARG A 88 24.39 -14.11 0.75
C ARG A 88 23.24 -13.37 0.08
N CYS A 89 23.16 -12.06 0.30
CA CYS A 89 22.08 -11.19 -0.16
C CYS A 89 22.58 -10.12 -1.14
N LEU A 90 21.88 -9.94 -2.26
CA LEU A 90 22.04 -8.81 -3.18
C LEU A 90 20.80 -7.91 -3.15
N ILE A 91 20.98 -6.60 -2.97
CA ILE A 91 19.90 -5.60 -2.97
C ILE A 91 20.10 -4.66 -4.16
N ILE A 92 19.09 -4.57 -5.02
CA ILE A 92 19.08 -3.66 -6.17
C ILE A 92 18.40 -2.36 -5.73
N GLY A 93 19.17 -1.27 -5.66
CA GLY A 93 18.69 0.08 -5.35
C GLY A 93 19.06 0.58 -3.95
N GLY A 94 19.86 1.64 -3.90
CA GLY A 94 20.23 2.40 -2.69
C GLY A 94 19.14 3.40 -2.25
N GLY A 95 17.86 3.05 -2.41
CA GLY A 95 16.74 3.85 -1.91
C GLY A 95 16.60 3.74 -0.38
N PRO A 96 15.75 4.58 0.26
CA PRO A 96 15.47 4.46 1.69
C PRO A 96 15.04 3.05 2.10
N CYS A 97 14.17 2.41 1.32
CA CYS A 97 13.68 1.06 1.60
C CYS A 97 14.75 -0.02 1.36
N GLY A 98 15.62 0.17 0.37
CA GLY A 98 16.77 -0.70 0.09
C GLY A 98 17.76 -0.70 1.25
N PHE A 99 18.28 0.46 1.64
CA PHE A 99 19.16 0.56 2.81
C PHE A 99 18.48 0.13 4.12
N ARG A 100 17.18 0.43 4.30
CA ARG A 100 16.46 -0.03 5.50
C ARG A 100 16.38 -1.55 5.58
N THR A 101 16.20 -2.24 4.45
CA THR A 101 16.26 -3.70 4.36
C THR A 101 17.69 -4.19 4.63
N ALA A 102 18.69 -3.57 3.99
CA ALA A 102 20.11 -3.92 4.15
C ALA A 102 20.55 -3.92 5.62
N ILE A 103 20.12 -2.92 6.39
CA ILE A 103 20.42 -2.80 7.82
C ILE A 103 19.84 -3.97 8.62
N GLU A 104 18.59 -4.40 8.40
CA GLU A 104 18.01 -5.54 9.14
C GLU A 104 18.68 -6.86 8.75
N LEU A 105 19.07 -7.03 7.48
CA LEU A 105 19.75 -8.25 7.00
C LEU A 105 21.19 -8.36 7.53
N ALA A 106 21.92 -7.25 7.61
CA ALA A 106 23.23 -7.21 8.25
C ALA A 106 23.12 -7.49 9.76
N LEU A 107 22.11 -6.94 10.44
CA LEU A 107 21.84 -7.24 11.86
C LEU A 107 21.42 -8.71 12.10
N LEU A 108 20.84 -9.40 11.12
CA LEU A 108 20.59 -10.84 11.15
C LEU A 108 21.86 -11.69 10.98
N GLY A 109 22.95 -11.10 10.49
CA GLY A 109 24.23 -11.75 10.23
C GLY A 109 24.51 -12.12 8.78
N ALA A 110 23.65 -11.76 7.83
CA ALA A 110 23.85 -12.07 6.41
C ALA A 110 24.98 -11.23 5.79
N LYS A 111 25.65 -11.77 4.76
CA LYS A 111 26.48 -10.95 3.86
C LYS A 111 25.54 -10.15 2.97
N VAL A 112 25.59 -8.82 3.05
CA VAL A 112 24.70 -7.92 2.29
C VAL A 112 25.52 -7.04 1.36
N VAL A 113 25.20 -7.12 0.07
CA VAL A 113 25.70 -6.22 -0.98
C VAL A 113 24.54 -5.39 -1.52
N VAL A 114 24.71 -4.08 -1.61
CA VAL A 114 23.78 -3.14 -2.26
C VAL A 114 24.43 -2.60 -3.52
N ILE A 115 23.74 -2.72 -4.66
CA ILE A 115 24.12 -2.06 -5.92
C ILE A 115 23.17 -0.89 -6.21
N GLU A 116 23.71 0.27 -6.54
CA GLU A 116 22.97 1.47 -6.92
C GLU A 116 23.56 2.06 -8.20
N LYS A 117 22.70 2.32 -9.19
CA LYS A 117 23.11 2.81 -10.51
C LYS A 117 23.55 4.28 -10.52
N ARG A 118 23.27 5.01 -9.44
CA ARG A 118 23.69 6.40 -9.23
C ARG A 118 24.80 6.49 -8.19
N ASP A 119 25.53 7.60 -8.20
CA ASP A 119 26.54 7.94 -7.19
C ASP A 119 26.17 9.16 -6.34
N THR A 120 24.95 9.67 -6.53
CA THR A 120 24.46 10.94 -5.96
C THR A 120 23.01 10.83 -5.53
N PHE A 121 22.71 11.30 -4.32
CA PHE A 121 21.35 11.40 -3.79
C PHE A 121 20.78 12.78 -4.10
N SER A 122 20.12 12.91 -5.25
CA SER A 122 19.68 14.20 -5.81
C SER A 122 18.29 14.67 -5.38
N ARG A 123 17.42 13.77 -4.91
CA ARG A 123 16.00 14.07 -4.68
C ARG A 123 15.78 14.94 -3.45
N ASN A 124 15.38 16.20 -3.66
CA ASN A 124 15.08 17.15 -2.59
C ASN A 124 13.67 16.94 -1.97
N ASN A 125 12.72 16.39 -2.74
CA ASN A 125 11.33 16.15 -2.30
C ASN A 125 11.23 15.53 -0.91
N VAL A 126 10.22 15.95 -0.14
CA VAL A 126 10.07 15.63 1.28
C VAL A 126 9.06 14.50 1.50
N LEU A 127 9.46 13.53 2.33
CA LEU A 127 8.66 12.40 2.78
C LEU A 127 8.09 12.66 4.17
N HIS A 128 6.78 12.51 4.33
CA HIS A 128 6.16 12.39 5.65
C HIS A 128 6.52 11.04 6.30
N LEU A 129 6.68 11.06 7.62
CA LEU A 129 7.11 9.96 8.47
C LEU A 129 6.04 9.66 9.53
N TRP A 130 5.46 8.46 9.48
CA TRP A 130 4.55 8.03 10.55
C TRP A 130 5.29 7.92 11.90
N PRO A 131 4.61 8.09 13.05
CA PRO A 131 5.24 8.10 14.37
C PRO A 131 6.18 6.92 14.67
N TYR A 132 5.83 5.71 14.17
CA TYR A 132 6.68 4.53 14.35
C TYR A 132 7.98 4.62 13.52
N THR A 133 7.97 5.21 12.33
CA THR A 133 9.19 5.40 11.51
C THR A 133 10.13 6.43 12.14
N ILE A 134 9.59 7.49 12.73
CA ILE A 134 10.36 8.46 13.51
C ILE A 134 11.02 7.76 14.72
N HIS A 135 10.29 6.87 15.40
CA HIS A 135 10.80 6.09 16.53
C HIS A 135 11.91 5.11 16.11
N ASP A 136 11.69 4.33 15.04
CA ASP A 136 12.68 3.41 14.45
C ASP A 136 13.98 4.15 14.07
N LEU A 137 13.90 5.23 13.30
CA LEU A 137 15.04 6.03 12.89
C LEU A 137 15.75 6.70 14.08
N ARG A 138 15.02 7.21 15.09
CA ARG A 138 15.62 7.73 16.33
C ARG A 138 16.43 6.65 17.07
N ASN A 139 15.98 5.40 17.02
CA ASN A 139 16.63 4.24 17.63
C ASN A 139 17.77 3.64 16.79
N LEU A 140 17.83 3.91 15.48
CA LEU A 140 19.04 3.70 14.66
C LEU A 140 20.06 4.85 14.78
N GLY A 141 19.79 5.85 15.63
CA GLY A 141 20.72 6.94 15.88
C GLY A 141 20.57 8.16 14.99
N ALA A 142 19.47 8.31 14.23
CA ALA A 142 19.25 9.38 13.24
C ALA A 142 19.77 10.77 13.62
N LYS A 143 19.49 11.25 14.85
CA LYS A 143 19.95 12.57 15.35
C LYS A 143 21.47 12.78 15.37
N LYS A 144 22.28 11.71 15.32
CA LYS A 144 23.75 11.78 15.21
C LYS A 144 24.19 12.15 13.78
N PHE A 145 23.45 11.72 12.77
CA PHE A 145 23.75 11.96 11.35
C PHE A 145 23.00 13.16 10.78
N TYR A 146 21.82 13.49 11.33
CA TYR A 146 21.03 14.66 10.96
C TYR A 146 20.47 15.32 12.23
N GLY A 147 21.14 16.36 12.73
CA GLY A 147 20.80 17.00 14.01
C GLY A 147 19.38 17.60 14.05
N LYS A 148 18.87 18.06 12.90
CA LYS A 148 17.49 18.58 12.75
C LYS A 148 16.41 17.48 12.75
N PHE A 149 16.77 16.18 12.74
CA PHE A 149 15.84 15.08 12.53
C PHE A 149 14.66 15.06 13.52
N CYS A 150 13.46 15.34 13.00
CA CYS A 150 12.21 15.41 13.74
C CYS A 150 12.38 16.20 15.06
N ALA A 151 12.93 17.41 14.95
CA ALA A 151 13.02 18.38 16.05
C ALA A 151 11.66 19.10 16.23
N GLY A 152 11.25 19.30 17.48
CA GLY A 152 9.92 19.85 17.78
C GLY A 152 8.81 18.95 17.23
N SER A 153 7.91 19.53 16.44
CA SER A 153 6.77 18.88 15.78
C SER A 153 7.05 18.36 14.37
N ILE A 154 8.27 18.51 13.83
CA ILE A 154 8.62 18.05 12.48
C ILE A 154 8.41 16.53 12.37
N ASP A 155 7.62 16.11 11.39
CA ASP A 155 7.28 14.71 11.12
C ASP A 155 7.67 14.25 9.71
N HIS A 156 8.65 14.91 9.09
CA HIS A 156 9.06 14.68 7.70
C HIS A 156 10.58 14.80 7.50
N ILE A 157 11.06 14.39 6.32
CA ILE A 157 12.47 14.42 5.91
C ILE A 157 12.61 14.40 4.38
N SER A 158 13.54 15.17 3.80
CA SER A 158 13.90 15.06 2.37
C SER A 158 14.50 13.70 2.02
N ILE A 159 14.13 13.16 0.85
CA ILE A 159 14.54 11.82 0.40
C ILE A 159 16.07 11.64 0.46
N ARG A 160 16.83 12.62 -0.03
CA ARG A 160 18.30 12.58 -0.01
C ARG A 160 18.89 12.51 1.40
N GLN A 161 18.30 13.18 2.40
CA GLN A 161 18.79 13.13 3.79
C GLN A 161 18.51 11.76 4.42
N LEU A 162 17.35 11.19 4.15
CA LEU A 162 17.02 9.82 4.57
C LEU A 162 17.97 8.79 3.93
N GLN A 163 18.30 8.94 2.64
CA GLN A 163 19.30 8.10 1.96
C GLN A 163 20.71 8.25 2.57
N LEU A 164 21.20 9.48 2.81
CA LEU A 164 22.52 9.71 3.44
C LEU A 164 22.61 9.09 4.84
N MET A 165 21.58 9.28 5.65
CA MET A 165 21.52 8.75 7.01
C MET A 165 21.51 7.22 7.02
N LEU A 166 20.69 6.59 6.18
CA LEU A 166 20.61 5.14 6.11
C LEU A 166 21.86 4.52 5.46
N LEU A 167 22.49 5.18 4.49
CA LEU A 167 23.80 4.78 3.96
C LEU A 167 24.85 4.72 5.07
N LYS A 168 24.94 5.76 5.92
CA LYS A 168 25.90 5.78 7.04
C LYS A 168 25.66 4.64 8.03
N ILE A 169 24.39 4.36 8.37
CA ILE A 169 24.03 3.26 9.26
C ILE A 169 24.34 1.90 8.60
N ALA A 170 24.04 1.73 7.32
CA ALA A 170 24.32 0.51 6.55
C ALA A 170 25.82 0.19 6.53
N LEU A 171 26.66 1.18 6.18
CA LEU A 171 28.12 1.06 6.19
C LEU A 171 28.65 0.68 7.59
N ILE A 172 28.16 1.31 8.65
CA ILE A 172 28.53 1.00 10.04
C ILE A 172 28.24 -0.47 10.41
N VAL A 173 27.09 -1.02 9.98
CA VAL A 173 26.73 -2.41 10.28
C VAL A 173 27.34 -3.43 9.31
N GLY A 174 28.25 -3.01 8.41
CA GLY A 174 28.99 -3.90 7.52
C GLY A 174 28.30 -4.23 6.20
N VAL A 175 27.31 -3.42 5.77
CA VAL A 175 26.74 -3.53 4.42
C VAL A 175 27.76 -3.02 3.39
N GLU A 176 28.01 -3.83 2.37
CA GLU A 176 28.83 -3.45 1.23
C GLU A 176 27.99 -2.68 0.20
N VAL A 177 28.46 -1.55 -0.30
CA VAL A 177 27.69 -0.64 -1.16
C VAL A 177 28.50 -0.24 -2.38
N HIS A 178 28.01 -0.60 -3.57
CA HIS A 178 28.59 -0.21 -4.86
C HIS A 178 27.68 0.78 -5.58
N VAL A 179 28.26 1.88 -6.02
CA VAL A 179 27.58 2.97 -6.74
C VAL A 179 28.05 3.02 -8.20
N ASN A 180 27.22 3.57 -9.09
CA ASN A 180 27.40 3.50 -10.54
C ASN A 180 27.40 2.05 -11.09
N VAL A 181 26.67 1.15 -10.41
CA VAL A 181 26.47 -0.24 -10.85
C VAL A 181 24.98 -0.45 -11.13
N GLU A 182 24.65 -0.62 -12.41
CA GLU A 182 23.29 -0.94 -12.86
C GLU A 182 23.10 -2.45 -12.98
N PHE A 183 22.05 -2.98 -12.37
CA PHE A 183 21.60 -4.36 -12.59
C PHE A 183 20.98 -4.49 -13.98
N VAL A 184 21.39 -5.52 -14.73
CA VAL A 184 20.87 -5.80 -16.08
C VAL A 184 19.91 -6.99 -16.05
N LYS A 185 20.34 -8.14 -15.54
CA LYS A 185 19.52 -9.36 -15.40
C LYS A 185 20.14 -10.37 -14.43
N LEU A 186 19.37 -11.38 -14.06
CA LEU A 186 19.85 -12.57 -13.36
C LEU A 186 20.64 -13.48 -14.32
N LEU A 187 21.71 -14.09 -13.81
CA LEU A 187 22.45 -15.17 -14.47
C LEU A 187 22.15 -16.48 -13.73
N GLU A 188 21.62 -17.45 -14.47
CA GLU A 188 21.31 -18.77 -13.94
C GLU A 188 22.59 -19.60 -13.70
N PRO A 189 22.61 -20.50 -12.71
CA PRO A 189 23.64 -21.51 -12.55
C PRO A 189 23.85 -22.32 -13.85
N PRO A 190 25.10 -22.58 -14.29
CA PRO A 190 25.38 -23.30 -15.52
C PRO A 190 24.95 -24.77 -15.46
N GLU A 191 24.68 -25.37 -16.62
CA GLU A 191 24.31 -26.78 -16.75
C GLU A 191 25.56 -27.68 -16.80
N GLY A 192 25.47 -28.91 -16.26
CA GLY A 192 26.55 -29.90 -16.33
C GLY A 192 27.60 -29.85 -15.22
N GLN A 193 27.36 -29.07 -14.16
CA GLN A 193 28.09 -29.15 -12.89
C GLN A 193 27.07 -29.57 -11.81
N ASP A 194 27.43 -30.52 -10.95
CA ASP A 194 26.66 -30.86 -9.74
C ASP A 194 26.71 -29.67 -8.74
N THR A 195 26.30 -29.87 -7.49
CA THR A 195 26.22 -28.83 -6.42
C THR A 195 27.53 -28.12 -6.04
N ASP A 196 28.61 -28.37 -6.78
CA ASP A 196 29.93 -27.71 -6.70
C ASP A 196 30.10 -26.58 -7.75
N GLY A 197 29.13 -26.42 -8.66
CA GLY A 197 29.11 -25.34 -9.65
C GLY A 197 28.77 -23.96 -9.05
N PRO A 198 28.95 -22.86 -9.80
CA PRO A 198 28.69 -21.53 -9.27
C PRO A 198 27.19 -21.25 -9.07
N GLY A 199 26.91 -20.46 -8.04
CA GLY A 199 25.56 -20.05 -7.63
C GLY A 199 24.87 -19.07 -8.58
N TRP A 200 23.72 -18.55 -8.15
CA TRP A 200 23.03 -17.46 -8.83
C TRP A 200 23.86 -16.18 -8.79
N ARG A 201 23.96 -15.48 -9.93
CA ARG A 201 24.74 -14.23 -10.09
C ARG A 201 23.93 -13.16 -10.81
N ALA A 202 24.48 -11.95 -10.89
CA ALA A 202 23.86 -10.82 -11.58
C ALA A 202 24.74 -10.33 -12.72
N GLU A 203 24.15 -10.14 -13.91
CA GLU A 203 24.77 -9.32 -14.95
C GLU A 203 24.61 -7.85 -14.55
N VAL A 204 25.73 -7.14 -14.48
CA VAL A 204 25.77 -5.72 -14.11
C VAL A 204 26.46 -4.88 -15.18
N ARG A 205 26.21 -3.57 -15.14
CA ARG A 205 26.91 -2.57 -15.94
C ARG A 205 27.64 -1.59 -15.01
N PRO A 206 28.95 -1.36 -15.17
CA PRO A 206 29.83 -1.96 -16.18
C PRO A 206 30.15 -3.44 -15.86
N ALA A 207 30.41 -4.24 -16.90
CA ALA A 207 30.44 -5.71 -16.80
C ALA A 207 31.71 -6.29 -16.15
N ASP A 208 32.79 -5.51 -16.17
CA ASP A 208 34.09 -5.76 -15.51
C ASP A 208 34.08 -5.47 -14.01
N HIS A 209 32.94 -5.05 -13.44
CA HIS A 209 32.81 -4.82 -12.02
C HIS A 209 32.85 -6.13 -11.22
N GLN A 210 33.62 -6.16 -10.12
CA GLN A 210 33.80 -7.31 -9.20
C GLN A 210 32.52 -7.96 -8.62
N ILE A 211 31.34 -7.40 -8.89
CA ILE A 211 30.05 -7.93 -8.45
C ILE A 211 29.43 -8.88 -9.49
N SER A 212 29.94 -8.90 -10.74
CA SER A 212 29.57 -9.91 -11.75
C SER A 212 29.83 -11.34 -11.25
N ASP A 213 30.88 -11.53 -10.45
CA ASP A 213 31.26 -12.82 -9.85
C ASP A 213 30.62 -13.08 -8.48
N TYR A 214 29.88 -12.11 -7.92
CA TYR A 214 29.27 -12.26 -6.59
C TYR A 214 28.03 -13.13 -6.65
N GLU A 215 28.12 -14.30 -6.01
CA GLU A 215 27.02 -15.24 -5.84
C GLU A 215 26.12 -14.87 -4.66
N PHE A 216 24.82 -15.11 -4.81
CA PHE A 216 23.83 -14.85 -3.78
C PHE A 216 22.67 -15.85 -3.80
N ASP A 217 22.13 -16.11 -2.61
CA ASP A 217 21.02 -17.04 -2.39
C ASP A 217 19.70 -16.25 -2.19
N VAL A 218 19.81 -14.92 -2.06
CA VAL A 218 18.68 -13.99 -1.90
C VAL A 218 18.90 -12.73 -2.72
N ILE A 219 17.90 -12.31 -3.49
CA ILE A 219 17.90 -11.03 -4.21
C ILE A 219 16.66 -10.19 -3.89
N ILE A 220 16.86 -8.90 -3.61
CA ILE A 220 15.79 -7.95 -3.25
C ILE A 220 15.74 -6.77 -4.22
N GLY A 221 14.62 -6.60 -4.92
CA GLY A 221 14.34 -5.45 -5.76
C GLY A 221 13.78 -4.27 -4.96
N ALA A 222 14.60 -3.23 -4.77
CA ALA A 222 14.25 -1.96 -4.10
C ALA A 222 14.51 -0.75 -5.02
N ASP A 223 14.43 -0.98 -6.33
CA ASP A 223 14.80 -0.10 -7.44
C ASP A 223 13.70 0.90 -7.87
N GLY A 224 12.51 0.80 -7.28
CA GLY A 224 11.42 1.76 -7.42
C GLY A 224 10.32 1.34 -8.41
N ARG A 225 9.61 2.33 -8.98
CA ARG A 225 8.42 2.15 -9.85
C ARG A 225 8.58 1.11 -10.97
N ARG A 226 9.76 1.04 -11.59
CA ARG A 226 10.08 0.04 -12.63
C ARG A 226 11.06 -0.97 -12.05
N SER A 227 10.56 -2.07 -11.50
CA SER A 227 11.44 -3.12 -11.01
C SER A 227 12.04 -3.93 -12.15
N THR A 228 13.32 -4.20 -12.03
CA THR A 228 14.17 -4.95 -12.98
C THR A 228 14.11 -6.47 -12.78
N LEU A 229 13.37 -6.96 -11.78
CA LEU A 229 13.24 -8.38 -11.49
C LEU A 229 12.04 -9.03 -12.20
N ASP A 230 12.32 -10.09 -12.96
CA ASP A 230 11.32 -10.90 -13.64
C ASP A 230 10.51 -11.80 -12.69
N GLY A 231 9.26 -12.08 -13.07
CA GLY A 231 8.33 -12.95 -12.34
C GLY A 231 7.30 -12.20 -11.49
N PHE A 232 7.41 -10.87 -11.37
CA PHE A 232 6.47 -10.04 -10.62
C PHE A 232 5.48 -9.32 -11.54
N LYS A 233 4.27 -9.89 -11.66
CA LYS A 233 3.16 -9.24 -12.38
C LYS A 233 2.72 -7.97 -11.64
N ARG A 234 2.26 -6.97 -12.40
CA ARG A 234 1.78 -5.69 -11.87
C ARG A 234 0.25 -5.60 -11.95
N LYS A 235 -0.39 -5.28 -10.83
CA LYS A 235 -1.77 -4.81 -10.77
C LYS A 235 -1.76 -3.28 -10.87
N GLU A 236 -2.42 -2.77 -11.90
CA GLU A 236 -2.69 -1.35 -12.07
C GLU A 236 -4.01 -0.99 -11.38
N PHE A 237 -3.98 0.03 -10.54
CA PHE A 237 -5.16 0.65 -9.94
C PHE A 237 -5.35 2.03 -10.59
N ARG A 238 -6.21 2.08 -11.61
CA ARG A 238 -6.54 3.31 -12.32
C ARG A 238 -7.67 4.07 -11.60
N GLY A 239 -7.35 5.26 -11.11
CA GLY A 239 -8.29 6.19 -10.47
C GLY A 239 -8.94 7.14 -11.48
N LYS A 240 -9.48 8.25 -10.95
CA LYS A 240 -9.73 9.44 -11.78
C LYS A 240 -8.38 10.04 -12.21
N LEU A 241 -8.38 10.80 -13.31
CA LEU A 241 -7.21 11.58 -13.73
C LEU A 241 -6.74 12.47 -12.58
N ALA A 242 -5.50 12.25 -12.14
CA ALA A 242 -4.88 12.99 -11.05
C ALA A 242 -3.46 13.38 -11.45
N ILE A 243 -3.19 14.68 -11.51
CA ILE A 243 -1.90 15.24 -11.92
C ILE A 243 -1.28 15.89 -10.69
N ALA A 244 -0.12 15.39 -10.27
CA ALA A 244 0.61 15.95 -9.14
C ALA A 244 1.73 16.88 -9.63
N ILE A 245 1.90 18.00 -8.95
CA ILE A 245 3.03 18.91 -9.10
C ILE A 245 3.80 18.91 -7.78
N THR A 246 5.11 18.72 -7.84
CA THR A 246 6.01 18.98 -6.70
C THR A 246 6.91 20.16 -7.02
N ALA A 247 7.09 21.07 -6.05
CA ALA A 247 7.99 22.21 -6.15
C ALA A 247 8.86 22.31 -4.90
N ASN A 248 10.13 22.66 -5.07
CA ASN A 248 11.06 22.96 -3.99
C ASN A 248 11.57 24.39 -4.13
N PHE A 249 11.39 25.21 -3.10
CA PHE A 249 11.96 26.55 -3.01
C PHE A 249 13.09 26.61 -1.98
N VAL A 250 14.01 27.57 -2.14
CA VAL A 250 15.17 27.75 -1.25
C VAL A 250 14.69 28.19 0.14
N ASN A 251 15.02 27.39 1.17
CA ASN A 251 14.81 27.77 2.57
C ASN A 251 16.07 28.41 3.14
N ARG A 252 16.04 29.73 3.36
CA ARG A 252 17.17 30.50 3.93
C ARG A 252 17.23 30.45 5.45
N ASN A 253 16.30 29.74 6.10
CA ASN A 253 16.19 29.57 7.55
C ASN A 253 16.07 30.91 8.32
N THR A 254 15.50 31.95 7.69
CA THR A 254 15.22 33.24 8.34
C THR A 254 14.11 33.14 9.39
N THR A 255 14.03 34.12 10.29
CA THR A 255 12.98 34.18 11.31
C THR A 255 11.58 34.44 10.75
N ALA A 256 11.46 34.98 9.54
CA ALA A 256 10.19 35.11 8.81
C ALA A 256 9.73 33.75 8.29
N GLU A 257 10.58 33.08 7.49
CA GLU A 257 10.32 31.72 7.00
C GLU A 257 10.01 30.73 8.14
N ALA A 258 10.72 30.84 9.26
CA ALA A 258 10.52 29.99 10.43
C ALA A 258 9.11 30.10 11.04
N LYS A 259 8.43 31.25 10.91
CA LYS A 259 7.08 31.49 11.48
C LYS A 259 5.94 30.94 10.62
N VAL A 260 6.12 30.79 9.31
CA VAL A 260 5.06 30.33 8.39
C VAL A 260 4.59 28.92 8.79
N GLU A 261 3.28 28.70 8.96
CA GLU A 261 2.75 27.39 9.34
C GLU A 261 2.80 26.37 8.19
N GLU A 262 3.00 25.09 8.51
CA GLU A 262 2.99 24.00 7.53
C GLU A 262 1.56 23.57 7.17
N ILE A 263 1.34 23.15 5.92
CA ILE A 263 0.03 22.69 5.45
C ILE A 263 0.03 21.15 5.43
N SER A 264 -0.61 20.54 6.43
CA SER A 264 -0.72 19.07 6.49
C SER A 264 -1.62 18.50 5.38
N GLY A 265 -1.28 17.30 4.86
CA GLY A 265 -2.01 16.67 3.75
C GLY A 265 -3.45 16.23 4.02
N VAL A 266 -3.97 16.44 5.25
CA VAL A 266 -5.39 16.26 5.60
C VAL A 266 -6.19 17.56 5.54
N ALA A 267 -5.55 18.72 5.33
CA ALA A 267 -6.20 20.03 5.36
C ALA A 267 -7.30 20.20 4.30
N PHE A 268 -7.17 19.56 3.13
CA PHE A 268 -8.16 19.64 2.04
C PHE A 268 -9.56 19.16 2.43
N ILE A 269 -9.66 18.22 3.38
CA ILE A 269 -10.95 17.71 3.88
C ILE A 269 -11.70 18.80 4.66
N PHE A 270 -10.98 19.69 5.34
CA PHE A 270 -11.54 20.66 6.28
C PHE A 270 -11.61 22.08 5.72
N ASN A 271 -10.79 22.42 4.71
CA ASN A 271 -10.64 23.79 4.24
C ASN A 271 -11.08 23.98 2.77
N GLN A 272 -12.29 23.52 2.41
CA GLN A 272 -12.83 23.70 1.05
C GLN A 272 -12.94 25.19 0.64
N LYS A 273 -13.15 26.09 1.60
CA LYS A 273 -13.23 27.54 1.36
C LYS A 273 -11.92 28.08 0.75
N PHE A 274 -10.77 27.68 1.28
CA PHE A 274 -9.45 28.05 0.74
C PHE A 274 -9.27 27.66 -0.73
N PHE A 275 -9.74 26.49 -1.17
CA PHE A 275 -9.61 26.06 -2.58
C PHE A 275 -10.54 26.84 -3.52
N LEU A 276 -11.70 27.29 -3.02
CA LEU A 276 -12.58 28.17 -3.78
C LEU A 276 -11.94 29.57 -3.92
N GLU A 277 -11.41 30.13 -2.82
CA GLU A 277 -10.74 31.42 -2.82
C GLU A 277 -9.46 31.42 -3.69
N LEU A 278 -8.64 30.36 -3.61
CA LEU A 278 -7.50 30.16 -4.52
C LEU A 278 -7.95 30.21 -5.98
N LYS A 279 -9.03 29.50 -6.33
CA LYS A 279 -9.54 29.47 -7.70
C LYS A 279 -10.10 30.81 -8.15
N GLU A 280 -10.83 31.51 -7.29
CA GLU A 280 -11.43 32.82 -7.59
C GLU A 280 -10.37 33.93 -7.74
N GLU A 281 -9.30 33.91 -6.94
CA GLU A 281 -8.24 34.94 -6.99
C GLU A 281 -7.15 34.64 -8.04
N THR A 282 -6.75 33.38 -8.21
CA THR A 282 -5.59 33.00 -9.07
C THR A 282 -5.97 32.22 -10.33
N GLY A 283 -7.21 31.72 -10.43
CA GLY A 283 -7.61 30.76 -11.48
C GLY A 283 -7.08 29.32 -11.28
N ILE A 284 -6.33 29.06 -10.20
CA ILE A 284 -5.74 27.75 -9.91
C ILE A 284 -6.76 26.85 -9.20
N ASP A 285 -7.09 25.70 -9.79
CA ASP A 285 -8.03 24.72 -9.22
C ASP A 285 -7.30 23.43 -8.81
N LEU A 286 -7.10 23.29 -7.49
CA LEU A 286 -6.43 22.15 -6.86
C LEU A 286 -7.43 21.27 -6.10
N GLU A 287 -7.14 19.97 -6.04
CA GLU A 287 -7.82 19.02 -5.15
C GLU A 287 -7.17 18.92 -3.77
N ASN A 288 -5.85 19.17 -3.69
CA ASN A 288 -5.07 19.16 -2.45
C ASN A 288 -3.77 19.99 -2.63
N ILE A 289 -3.26 20.53 -1.54
CA ILE A 289 -1.93 21.14 -1.42
C ILE A 289 -1.34 20.81 -0.06
N VAL A 290 -0.06 20.47 -0.03
CA VAL A 290 0.72 20.12 1.16
C VAL A 290 1.99 20.94 1.14
N TYR A 291 2.39 21.47 2.29
CA TYR A 291 3.61 22.27 2.46
C TYR A 291 4.40 21.76 3.66
N TYR A 292 5.67 21.40 3.42
CA TYR A 292 6.64 21.00 4.44
C TYR A 292 7.87 21.91 4.41
N LYS A 293 8.38 22.27 5.58
CA LYS A 293 9.55 23.14 5.78
C LYS A 293 10.75 22.30 6.23
N ASP A 294 11.44 21.68 5.28
CA ASP A 294 12.69 20.94 5.52
C ASP A 294 13.89 21.77 5.04
N ASN A 295 14.86 21.19 4.35
CA ASN A 295 16.00 21.92 3.77
C ASN A 295 15.58 22.78 2.57
N THR A 296 14.39 22.53 2.03
CA THR A 296 13.65 23.34 1.05
C THR A 296 12.27 23.64 1.61
N HIS A 297 11.62 24.71 1.13
CA HIS A 297 10.18 24.85 1.25
C HIS A 297 9.56 23.94 0.19
N TYR A 298 9.09 22.76 0.59
CA TYR A 298 8.58 21.74 -0.31
C TYR A 298 7.06 21.80 -0.39
N PHE A 299 6.55 21.87 -1.62
CA PHE A 299 5.13 21.80 -1.91
C PHE A 299 4.83 20.56 -2.75
N VAL A 300 3.74 19.87 -2.43
CA VAL A 300 3.10 18.91 -3.33
C VAL A 300 1.62 19.21 -3.44
N MET A 301 1.13 19.35 -4.66
CA MET A 301 -0.24 19.70 -4.98
C MET A 301 -0.80 18.78 -6.05
N THR A 302 -2.11 18.53 -6.01
CA THR A 302 -2.82 17.76 -7.05
C THR A 302 -3.74 18.69 -7.81
N ALA A 303 -3.38 18.99 -9.05
CA ALA A 303 -4.06 19.96 -9.91
C ALA A 303 -5.07 19.28 -10.83
N LYS A 304 -6.19 19.96 -11.12
CA LYS A 304 -7.16 19.49 -12.11
C LYS A 304 -6.68 19.80 -13.51
N LYS A 305 -6.87 18.86 -14.45
CA LYS A 305 -6.47 19.00 -15.87
C LYS A 305 -6.91 20.34 -16.47
N GLN A 306 -8.16 20.73 -16.24
CA GLN A 306 -8.71 21.96 -16.82
C GLN A 306 -7.94 23.21 -16.38
N SER A 307 -7.59 23.32 -15.09
CA SER A 307 -6.81 24.46 -14.59
C SER A 307 -5.41 24.56 -15.20
N LEU A 308 -4.79 23.42 -15.51
CA LEU A 308 -3.49 23.37 -16.17
C LEU A 308 -3.58 23.75 -17.66
N LEU A 309 -4.69 23.46 -18.33
CA LEU A 309 -4.97 23.94 -19.69
C LEU A 309 -5.28 25.43 -19.68
N ASP A 310 -6.17 25.89 -18.79
CA ASP A 310 -6.61 27.29 -18.66
C ASP A 310 -5.44 28.23 -18.34
N LYS A 311 -4.49 27.79 -17.50
CA LYS A 311 -3.26 28.53 -17.16
C LYS A 311 -2.10 28.27 -18.14
N GLY A 312 -2.33 27.55 -19.25
CA GLY A 312 -1.34 27.31 -20.30
C GLY A 312 -0.14 26.44 -19.90
N VAL A 313 -0.24 25.70 -18.80
CA VAL A 313 0.79 24.74 -18.32
C VAL A 313 0.81 23.51 -19.22
N ILE A 314 -0.36 23.02 -19.62
CA ILE A 314 -0.53 21.98 -20.63
C ILE A 314 -0.95 22.66 -21.94
N ILE A 315 -0.25 22.36 -23.03
CA ILE A 315 -0.45 23.03 -24.32
C ILE A 315 -1.66 22.44 -25.07
N ASN A 316 -1.76 21.10 -25.15
CA ASN A 316 -2.85 20.40 -25.83
C ASN A 316 -3.52 19.38 -24.91
N ASP A 317 -4.83 19.22 -25.05
CA ASP A 317 -5.60 18.22 -24.31
C ASP A 317 -5.54 16.83 -24.99
N TYR A 318 -4.62 15.98 -24.54
CA TYR A 318 -4.51 14.60 -24.99
C TYR A 318 -5.25 13.61 -24.06
N ILE A 319 -5.87 12.58 -24.65
CA ILE A 319 -6.59 11.52 -23.93
C ILE A 319 -5.62 10.61 -23.14
N GLU A 320 -4.45 10.34 -23.70
CA GLU A 320 -3.40 9.50 -23.11
C GLU A 320 -2.57 10.30 -22.10
N THR A 321 -2.50 9.84 -20.85
CA THR A 321 -1.83 10.59 -19.77
C THR A 321 -0.32 10.73 -19.98
N GLU A 322 0.31 9.73 -20.60
CA GLU A 322 1.74 9.78 -20.96
C GLU A 322 2.03 10.90 -21.97
N ARG A 323 1.14 11.11 -22.95
CA ARG A 323 1.25 12.18 -23.96
C ARG A 323 0.79 13.54 -23.42
N LEU A 324 -0.21 13.55 -22.56
CA LEU A 324 -0.70 14.76 -21.87
C LEU A 324 0.41 15.41 -21.03
N LEU A 325 1.22 14.59 -20.35
CA LEU A 325 2.31 15.00 -19.45
C LEU A 325 3.71 14.86 -20.10
N ALA A 326 3.78 14.68 -21.41
CA ALA A 326 5.04 14.64 -22.14
C ALA A 326 5.72 16.02 -22.15
N SER A 327 7.06 16.04 -22.19
CA SER A 327 7.86 17.26 -22.05
C SER A 327 7.69 18.27 -23.20
N ASP A 328 7.19 17.83 -24.35
CA ASP A 328 6.82 18.67 -25.49
C ASP A 328 5.42 19.30 -25.35
N ASN A 329 4.56 18.75 -24.48
CA ASN A 329 3.21 19.23 -24.22
C ASN A 329 3.09 20.05 -22.91
N VAL A 330 4.17 20.15 -22.13
CA VAL A 330 4.23 20.91 -20.87
C VAL A 330 5.05 22.19 -21.07
N ASN A 331 4.39 23.35 -20.89
CA ASN A 331 5.08 24.64 -20.87
C ASN A 331 5.76 24.84 -19.50
N GLN A 332 7.10 24.76 -19.50
CA GLN A 332 7.89 24.84 -18.28
C GLN A 332 7.81 26.22 -17.59
N GLU A 333 7.70 27.32 -18.33
CA GLU A 333 7.57 28.67 -17.72
C GLU A 333 6.21 28.84 -17.05
N ALA A 334 5.15 28.40 -17.71
CA ALA A 334 3.81 28.38 -17.13
C ALA A 334 3.75 27.47 -15.89
N LEU A 335 4.38 26.29 -15.92
CA LEU A 335 4.50 25.40 -14.75
C LEU A 335 5.21 26.08 -13.57
N LEU A 336 6.31 26.79 -13.84
CA LEU A 336 7.06 27.55 -12.83
C LEU A 336 6.23 28.71 -12.25
N SER A 337 5.39 29.37 -13.05
CA SER A 337 4.47 30.40 -12.56
C SER A 337 3.36 29.78 -11.70
N TYR A 338 2.68 28.76 -12.22
CA TYR A 338 1.57 28.07 -11.56
C TYR A 338 1.95 27.53 -10.18
N ALA A 339 3.09 26.82 -10.08
CA ALA A 339 3.54 26.25 -8.82
C ALA A 339 4.02 27.30 -7.81
N ARG A 340 4.57 28.44 -8.27
CA ARG A 340 4.94 29.58 -7.41
C ARG A 340 3.70 30.27 -6.84
N GLU A 341 2.75 30.62 -7.70
CA GLU A 341 1.51 31.31 -7.35
C GLU A 341 0.67 30.49 -6.35
N ALA A 342 0.55 29.17 -6.58
CA ALA A 342 -0.11 28.26 -5.64
C ALA A 342 0.60 28.15 -4.28
N ALA A 343 1.93 28.20 -4.25
CA ALA A 343 2.72 28.15 -3.02
C ALA A 343 2.65 29.46 -2.21
N ASP A 344 2.63 30.60 -2.92
CA ASP A 344 2.54 31.94 -2.31
C ASP A 344 1.17 32.14 -1.65
N PHE A 345 0.09 31.88 -2.39
CA PHE A 345 -1.27 31.87 -1.86
C PHE A 345 -1.42 30.86 -0.71
N GLY A 346 -0.90 29.64 -0.88
CA GLY A 346 -0.93 28.59 0.13
C GLY A 346 -0.32 28.98 1.47
N THR A 347 0.70 29.85 1.45
CA THR A 347 1.36 30.36 2.66
C THR A 347 0.86 31.74 3.11
N ASN A 348 -0.28 32.20 2.56
CA ASN A 348 -0.84 33.54 2.79
C ASN A 348 0.17 34.67 2.54
N TYR A 349 1.04 34.51 1.52
CA TYR A 349 2.08 35.47 1.15
C TYR A 349 3.10 35.77 2.27
N GLN A 350 3.29 34.83 3.22
CA GLN A 350 4.19 35.00 4.37
C GLN A 350 5.65 34.58 4.08
N LEU A 351 5.91 33.83 3.00
CA LEU A 351 7.26 33.47 2.59
C LEU A 351 7.93 34.68 1.89
N PRO A 352 9.09 35.19 2.36
CA PRO A 352 9.68 36.42 1.81
C PRO A 352 10.12 36.35 0.35
N SER A 353 10.34 35.14 -0.17
CA SER A 353 10.88 34.90 -1.51
C SER A 353 10.63 33.45 -1.93
N LEU A 354 10.11 33.23 -3.14
CA LEU A 354 9.90 31.90 -3.72
C LEU A 354 10.86 31.64 -4.89
N ASP A 355 12.15 31.61 -4.55
CA ASP A 355 13.23 31.20 -5.45
C ASP A 355 13.27 29.68 -5.52
N TYR A 356 13.25 29.12 -6.73
CA TYR A 356 13.33 27.67 -6.90
C TYR A 356 14.68 27.12 -6.43
N ALA A 357 14.65 26.01 -5.70
CA ALA A 357 15.82 25.19 -5.48
C ALA A 357 16.29 24.58 -6.83
N ILE A 358 17.54 24.12 -6.86
CA ILE A 358 18.16 23.57 -8.07
C ILE A 358 18.14 22.03 -8.00
N ASN A 359 17.65 21.40 -9.07
CA ASN A 359 17.64 19.94 -9.23
C ASN A 359 18.99 19.42 -9.80
N HIS A 360 19.12 18.10 -10.00
CA HIS A 360 20.37 17.50 -10.50
C HIS A 360 20.68 17.72 -11.97
N TYR A 361 19.79 18.37 -12.73
CA TYR A 361 20.05 18.85 -14.09
C TYR A 361 20.39 20.35 -14.12
N SER A 362 20.67 20.96 -12.96
CA SER A 362 20.91 22.40 -12.80
C SER A 362 19.72 23.28 -13.23
N GLN A 363 18.49 22.75 -13.15
CA GLN A 363 17.25 23.44 -13.47
C GLN A 363 16.43 23.72 -12.19
N SER A 364 15.45 24.61 -12.28
CA SER A 364 14.46 24.85 -11.21
C SER A 364 13.73 23.56 -10.83
N ASP A 365 13.68 23.27 -9.53
CA ASP A 365 13.17 22.02 -8.97
C ASP A 365 11.62 22.03 -8.86
N VAL A 366 10.98 21.95 -10.02
CA VAL A 366 9.55 21.68 -10.23
C VAL A 366 9.37 20.47 -11.15
N ALA A 367 8.39 19.62 -10.87
CA ALA A 367 8.10 18.44 -11.69
C ALA A 367 6.61 18.03 -11.64
N MET A 368 6.11 17.50 -12.75
CA MET A 368 4.77 16.92 -12.89
C MET A 368 4.80 15.40 -12.88
N PHE A 369 3.78 14.76 -12.30
CA PHE A 369 3.66 13.31 -12.18
C PHE A 369 2.23 12.82 -12.41
N ASP A 370 2.09 11.66 -13.06
CA ASP A 370 0.82 10.96 -13.18
C ASP A 370 0.50 10.16 -11.92
N PHE A 371 -0.57 10.53 -11.22
CA PHE A 371 -1.17 9.79 -10.10
C PHE A 371 -2.45 9.03 -10.50
N THR A 372 -2.83 9.06 -11.78
CA THR A 372 -4.01 8.33 -12.30
C THR A 372 -3.83 6.82 -12.13
N CYS A 373 -2.61 6.32 -12.31
CA CYS A 373 -2.28 4.90 -12.21
C CYS A 373 -1.29 4.66 -11.08
N MET A 374 -1.73 3.90 -10.07
CA MET A 374 -0.86 3.35 -9.03
C MET A 374 -0.63 1.86 -9.30
N TYR A 375 0.62 1.41 -9.22
CA TYR A 375 0.97 0.00 -9.41
C TYR A 375 1.27 -0.71 -8.08
N ALA A 376 0.86 -1.97 -7.97
CA ALA A 376 1.33 -2.89 -6.94
C ALA A 376 1.76 -4.21 -7.59
N SER A 377 2.70 -4.92 -6.96
CA SER A 377 3.02 -6.29 -7.37
C SER A 377 1.87 -7.24 -7.00
N GLU A 378 1.66 -8.29 -7.79
CA GLU A 378 0.67 -9.33 -7.46
C GLU A 378 1.06 -10.15 -6.23
N ASN A 379 2.37 -10.37 -6.06
CA ASN A 379 3.04 -11.12 -5.02
C ASN A 379 4.25 -10.31 -4.49
N ALA A 380 4.60 -10.48 -3.23
CA ALA A 380 5.75 -9.80 -2.63
C ALA A 380 7.07 -10.59 -2.74
N ALA A 381 6.98 -11.91 -2.89
CA ALA A 381 8.14 -12.78 -3.09
C ALA A 381 7.85 -13.94 -4.06
N LEU A 382 8.92 -14.57 -4.53
CA LEU A 382 8.93 -15.84 -5.27
C LEU A 382 10.25 -16.57 -4.97
N VAL A 383 10.32 -17.86 -5.29
CA VAL A 383 11.54 -18.67 -5.21
C VAL A 383 11.84 -19.23 -6.59
N ARG A 384 13.12 -19.24 -6.97
CA ARG A 384 13.63 -19.88 -8.19
C ARG A 384 14.55 -21.03 -7.82
N GLU A 385 14.49 -22.13 -8.55
CA GLU A 385 15.35 -23.29 -8.39
C GLU A 385 15.84 -23.74 -9.77
N LYS A 386 17.16 -23.81 -9.95
CA LYS A 386 17.81 -24.28 -11.18
C LYS A 386 19.07 -25.05 -10.79
N ASN A 387 19.25 -26.25 -11.35
CA ASN A 387 20.43 -27.11 -11.14
C ASN A 387 20.79 -27.32 -9.66
N GLY A 388 19.78 -27.54 -8.80
CA GLY A 388 19.94 -27.73 -7.35
C GLY A 388 20.17 -26.44 -6.54
N HIS A 389 20.39 -25.28 -7.18
CA HIS A 389 20.59 -24.01 -6.49
C HIS A 389 19.26 -23.24 -6.37
N GLN A 390 18.82 -23.03 -5.14
CA GLN A 390 17.63 -22.24 -4.83
C GLN A 390 17.99 -20.78 -4.54
N MET A 391 17.13 -19.86 -4.98
CA MET A 391 17.25 -18.43 -4.72
C MET A 391 15.89 -17.84 -4.33
N LEU A 392 15.88 -17.09 -3.23
CA LEU A 392 14.72 -16.32 -2.77
C LEU A 392 14.72 -14.92 -3.39
N VAL A 393 13.59 -14.51 -3.97
CA VAL A 393 13.44 -13.24 -4.68
C VAL A 393 12.32 -12.42 -4.02
N ALA A 394 12.58 -11.16 -3.68
CA ALA A 394 11.62 -10.30 -2.96
C ALA A 394 11.56 -8.86 -3.50
N LEU A 395 10.42 -8.19 -3.32
CA LEU A 395 10.25 -6.76 -3.62
C LEU A 395 9.98 -5.93 -2.36
N VAL A 396 10.56 -4.72 -2.27
CA VAL A 396 10.43 -3.82 -1.12
C VAL A 396 10.36 -2.34 -1.54
N GLY A 397 9.43 -1.59 -0.94
CA GLY A 397 9.23 -0.16 -1.20
C GLY A 397 8.31 0.08 -2.40
N ASP A 398 8.56 1.14 -3.17
CA ASP A 398 7.75 1.51 -4.34
C ASP A 398 7.75 0.41 -5.42
N SER A 399 8.79 -0.43 -5.47
CA SER A 399 8.83 -1.63 -6.31
C SER A 399 7.83 -2.70 -5.86
N LEU A 400 7.35 -2.70 -4.61
CA LEU A 400 6.30 -3.61 -4.13
C LEU A 400 4.91 -2.98 -4.26
N LEU A 401 4.77 -1.72 -3.81
CA LEU A 401 3.51 -1.00 -3.74
C LEU A 401 3.78 0.50 -3.87
N GLU A 402 3.29 1.12 -4.95
CA GLU A 402 3.44 2.56 -5.16
C GLU A 402 2.65 3.36 -4.12
N PRO A 403 3.28 4.38 -3.50
CA PRO A 403 2.60 5.22 -2.52
C PRO A 403 1.91 6.43 -3.18
N PHE A 404 0.70 6.72 -2.72
CA PHE A 404 0.08 8.04 -2.95
C PHE A 404 0.73 9.07 -2.01
N TRP A 405 1.55 9.97 -2.56
CA TRP A 405 2.42 10.86 -1.77
C TRP A 405 1.66 11.81 -0.82
N PRO A 406 0.49 12.41 -1.18
CA PRO A 406 -0.24 13.31 -0.29
C PRO A 406 -0.78 12.64 1.00
N MET A 407 -0.88 11.30 1.02
CA MET A 407 -1.21 10.52 2.23
C MET A 407 0.03 10.08 3.04
N GLY A 408 1.24 10.43 2.61
CA GLY A 408 2.48 10.18 3.36
C GLY A 408 2.79 8.70 3.61
N THR A 409 2.31 7.78 2.75
CA THR A 409 2.35 6.34 3.04
C THR A 409 3.65 5.63 2.65
N GLY A 410 4.49 6.24 1.80
CA GLY A 410 5.64 5.58 1.15
C GLY A 410 6.70 5.06 2.12
N CYS A 411 7.28 5.93 2.94
CA CYS A 411 8.32 5.52 3.89
C CYS A 411 7.79 4.47 4.89
N ALA A 412 6.54 4.63 5.34
CA ALA A 412 5.91 3.71 6.27
C ALA A 412 5.68 2.32 5.65
N ARG A 413 5.02 2.24 4.49
CA ARG A 413 4.75 0.93 3.86
C ARG A 413 6.04 0.27 3.36
N GLY A 414 7.00 1.05 2.87
CA GLY A 414 8.33 0.56 2.50
C GLY A 414 9.11 -0.03 3.67
N PHE A 415 9.08 0.60 4.85
CA PHE A 415 9.77 0.08 6.04
C PHE A 415 9.06 -1.15 6.63
N LEU A 416 7.72 -1.18 6.64
CA LEU A 416 6.97 -2.39 7.00
C LEU A 416 7.34 -3.57 6.08
N ALA A 417 7.38 -3.34 4.76
CA ALA A 417 7.81 -4.35 3.79
C ALA A 417 9.27 -4.78 3.97
N ALA A 418 10.17 -3.90 4.40
CA ALA A 418 11.55 -4.23 4.74
C ALA A 418 11.62 -5.20 5.94
N PHE A 419 10.86 -4.93 7.00
CA PHE A 419 10.76 -5.82 8.16
C PHE A 419 10.14 -7.18 7.80
N ASP A 420 9.08 -7.19 6.99
CA ASP A 420 8.42 -8.42 6.54
C ASP A 420 9.33 -9.28 5.66
N THR A 421 10.22 -8.64 4.90
CA THR A 421 11.21 -9.31 4.05
C THR A 421 12.40 -9.82 4.88
N ALA A 422 12.87 -9.08 5.89
CA ALA A 422 13.87 -9.56 6.84
C ALA A 422 13.35 -10.75 7.68
N TRP A 423 12.09 -10.73 8.11
CA TRP A 423 11.44 -11.88 8.76
C TRP A 423 11.38 -13.12 7.87
N MET A 424 11.03 -12.92 6.60
CA MET A 424 11.03 -14.00 5.60
C MET A 424 12.42 -14.60 5.40
N ILE A 425 13.46 -13.76 5.23
CA ILE A 425 14.85 -14.22 5.02
C ILE A 425 15.41 -14.91 6.27
N LYS A 426 15.03 -14.46 7.48
CA LYS A 426 15.29 -15.21 8.71
C LYS A 426 14.65 -16.59 8.68
N GLY A 427 13.43 -16.71 8.16
CA GLY A 427 12.77 -18.00 7.95
C GLY A 427 13.49 -18.91 6.95
N TRP A 428 14.00 -18.32 5.86
CA TRP A 428 14.79 -18.99 4.82
C TRP A 428 16.06 -19.61 5.38
N ALA A 429 16.87 -18.79 6.07
CA ALA A 429 18.11 -19.24 6.71
C ALA A 429 17.89 -20.31 7.81
N GLN A 430 16.67 -20.37 8.38
CA GLN A 430 16.26 -21.39 9.35
C GLN A 430 15.71 -22.67 8.70
N GLY A 431 15.80 -22.83 7.37
CA GLY A 431 15.37 -24.03 6.66
C GLY A 431 13.84 -24.21 6.59
N LYS A 432 13.04 -23.13 6.72
CA LYS A 432 11.60 -23.22 6.46
C LYS A 432 11.35 -23.65 5.01
N GLN A 433 10.37 -24.52 4.82
CA GLN A 433 9.97 -24.98 3.49
C GLN A 433 9.53 -23.80 2.60
N PRO A 434 9.99 -23.71 1.33
CA PRO A 434 9.76 -22.55 0.47
C PRO A 434 8.29 -22.15 0.32
N LEU A 435 7.38 -23.11 0.17
CA LEU A 435 5.94 -22.84 0.01
C LEU A 435 5.28 -22.33 1.30
N ASP A 436 5.73 -22.79 2.47
CA ASP A 436 5.23 -22.30 3.76
C ASP A 436 5.68 -20.84 3.97
N LEU A 437 6.96 -20.56 3.69
CA LEU A 437 7.57 -19.24 3.76
C LEU A 437 6.91 -18.23 2.80
N LEU A 438 6.64 -18.63 1.56
CA LEU A 438 5.88 -17.82 0.61
C LEU A 438 4.44 -17.58 1.11
N SER A 439 3.77 -18.60 1.68
CA SER A 439 2.41 -18.44 2.19
C SER A 439 2.33 -17.50 3.42
N GLU A 440 3.36 -17.49 4.27
CA GLU A 440 3.50 -16.53 5.37
C GLU A 440 3.72 -15.11 4.81
N ARG A 441 4.65 -14.94 3.86
CA ARG A 441 4.98 -13.63 3.27
C ARG A 441 3.78 -13.00 2.57
N GLU A 442 3.03 -13.77 1.80
CA GLU A 442 1.83 -13.31 1.08
C GLU A 442 0.64 -13.07 2.03
N SER A 443 0.54 -13.83 3.13
CA SER A 443 -0.44 -13.55 4.19
C SER A 443 -0.21 -12.18 4.82
N ILE A 444 1.05 -11.81 5.06
CA ILE A 444 1.42 -10.50 5.60
C ILE A 444 1.23 -9.40 4.54
N TYR A 445 1.64 -9.64 3.29
CA TYR A 445 1.55 -8.65 2.21
C TYR A 445 0.12 -8.12 2.00
N ARG A 446 -0.90 -8.97 2.11
CA ARG A 446 -2.32 -8.58 1.99
C ARG A 446 -2.77 -7.48 2.97
N LEU A 447 -2.07 -7.30 4.09
CA LEU A 447 -2.34 -6.24 5.06
C LEU A 447 -1.78 -4.89 4.61
N LEU A 448 -0.65 -4.90 3.88
CA LEU A 448 0.18 -3.72 3.61
C LEU A 448 -0.59 -2.55 2.95
N PRO A 449 -1.42 -2.75 1.89
CA PRO A 449 -2.17 -1.64 1.26
C PRO A 449 -3.24 -1.02 2.17
N GLN A 450 -3.67 -1.73 3.21
CA GLN A 450 -4.71 -1.30 4.15
C GLN A 450 -4.11 -0.64 5.40
N THR A 451 -2.79 -0.68 5.58
CA THR A 451 -2.13 -0.05 6.75
C THR A 451 -2.37 1.45 6.80
N THR A 452 -2.63 1.96 8.01
CA THR A 452 -2.67 3.37 8.36
C THR A 452 -1.94 3.56 9.70
N ALA A 453 -1.66 4.79 10.09
CA ALA A 453 -1.05 5.05 11.40
C ALA A 453 -1.94 4.55 12.57
N GLU A 454 -3.25 4.46 12.38
CA GLU A 454 -4.27 4.07 13.38
C GLU A 454 -4.40 2.56 13.57
N ASN A 455 -4.27 1.76 12.51
CA ASN A 455 -4.58 0.32 12.56
C ASN A 455 -3.38 -0.59 12.80
N ILE A 456 -2.16 -0.06 12.72
CA ILE A 456 -0.93 -0.74 13.19
C ILE A 456 -0.81 -0.65 14.71
N SER A 457 0.00 -1.53 15.31
CA SER A 457 0.30 -1.53 16.74
C SER A 457 0.84 -0.18 17.20
N LYS A 458 0.34 0.37 18.30
CA LYS A 458 0.81 1.65 18.87
C LYS A 458 2.04 1.50 19.79
N ASN A 459 2.44 0.27 20.11
CA ASN A 459 3.57 0.00 21.00
C ASN A 459 4.89 -0.02 20.24
N PHE A 460 5.36 1.15 19.80
CA PHE A 460 6.54 1.28 18.94
C PHE A 460 7.84 0.82 19.60
N GLU A 461 7.91 0.74 20.93
CA GLU A 461 9.05 0.21 21.68
C GLU A 461 9.25 -1.30 21.46
N GLN A 462 8.16 -2.03 21.17
CA GLN A 462 8.17 -3.48 20.94
C GLN A 462 8.31 -3.86 19.45
N TYR A 463 8.44 -2.90 18.53
CA TYR A 463 8.55 -3.19 17.09
C TYR A 463 9.85 -3.92 16.76
N THR A 464 9.74 -5.17 16.33
CA THR A 464 10.84 -5.98 15.78
C THR A 464 10.51 -6.41 14.35
N ILE A 465 11.39 -7.20 13.72
CA ILE A 465 11.07 -7.85 12.44
C ILE A 465 9.90 -8.83 12.55
N ASP A 466 9.57 -9.36 13.75
CA ASP A 466 8.40 -10.20 13.97
C ASP A 466 7.11 -9.42 13.62
N PRO A 467 6.33 -9.86 12.61
CA PRO A 467 5.13 -9.16 12.17
C PRO A 467 4.02 -9.10 13.23
N ALA A 468 4.01 -10.02 14.22
CA ALA A 468 3.04 -9.99 15.31
C ALA A 468 3.21 -8.76 16.24
N THR A 469 4.41 -8.17 16.29
CA THR A 469 4.67 -6.93 17.05
C THR A 469 4.07 -5.69 16.39
N ARG A 470 3.81 -5.76 15.08
CA ARG A 470 3.46 -4.63 14.21
C ARG A 470 1.99 -4.65 13.76
N TYR A 471 1.45 -5.82 13.42
CA TYR A 471 0.10 -6.00 12.88
C TYR A 471 -0.86 -6.61 13.91
N PRO A 472 -1.82 -5.85 14.47
CA PRO A 472 -2.81 -6.38 15.41
C PRO A 472 -3.72 -7.42 14.74
N ASN A 473 -3.98 -8.54 15.43
CA ASN A 473 -4.79 -9.66 14.92
C ASN A 473 -4.23 -10.30 13.63
N LEU A 474 -2.90 -10.35 13.49
CA LEU A 474 -2.23 -11.01 12.37
C LEU A 474 -2.73 -12.45 12.16
N ASN A 475 -3.23 -12.75 10.95
CA ASN A 475 -3.41 -14.11 10.48
C ASN A 475 -2.34 -14.43 9.44
N SER A 476 -1.18 -14.91 9.90
CA SER A 476 -0.04 -15.34 9.08
C SER A 476 -0.33 -16.57 8.20
N THR A 477 -1.54 -17.13 8.27
CA THR A 477 -1.94 -18.35 7.55
C THR A 477 -3.17 -18.13 6.65
N CYS A 478 -3.53 -16.87 6.36
CA CYS A 478 -4.67 -16.55 5.49
C CYS A 478 -4.44 -16.89 4.01
N VAL A 479 -3.18 -17.11 3.63
CA VAL A 479 -2.75 -17.81 2.42
C VAL A 479 -2.28 -19.21 2.80
N ARG A 480 -2.59 -20.21 1.99
CA ARG A 480 -2.13 -21.60 2.18
C ARG A 480 -1.02 -21.95 1.18
N PRO A 481 -0.07 -22.86 1.50
CA PRO A 481 1.03 -23.27 0.62
C PRO A 481 0.59 -23.67 -0.80
N HIS A 482 -0.55 -24.34 -0.94
CA HIS A 482 -1.08 -24.74 -2.26
C HIS A 482 -1.49 -23.56 -3.15
N GLN A 483 -1.75 -22.37 -2.58
CA GLN A 483 -2.13 -21.17 -3.33
C GLN A 483 -0.92 -20.44 -3.93
N VAL A 484 0.27 -20.63 -3.35
CA VAL A 484 1.52 -19.97 -3.75
C VAL A 484 2.47 -20.89 -4.55
N ARG A 485 2.02 -22.09 -4.94
CA ARG A 485 2.81 -23.01 -5.80
C ARG A 485 3.32 -22.37 -7.09
N HIS A 486 2.55 -21.46 -7.68
CA HIS A 486 2.92 -20.72 -8.89
C HIS A 486 4.03 -19.67 -8.67
N LEU A 487 4.43 -19.43 -7.41
CA LEU A 487 5.55 -18.56 -7.02
C LEU A 487 6.83 -19.36 -6.72
N TYR A 488 6.80 -20.68 -6.91
CA TYR A 488 7.96 -21.57 -6.83
C TYR A 488 8.29 -22.03 -8.25
N ILE A 489 9.39 -21.52 -8.81
CA ILE A 489 9.73 -21.65 -10.24
C ILE A 489 10.93 -22.58 -10.38
N ASN A 490 10.67 -23.81 -10.85
CA ASN A 490 11.72 -24.77 -11.15
C ASN A 490 12.10 -24.70 -12.63
N GLY A 491 13.39 -24.58 -12.90
CA GLY A 491 13.98 -24.45 -14.23
C GLY A 491 13.82 -25.67 -15.16
N GLU A 492 13.11 -26.71 -14.72
CA GLU A 492 12.61 -27.80 -15.56
C GLU A 492 11.36 -27.41 -16.37
N GLN A 493 10.71 -26.27 -16.07
CA GLN A 493 9.60 -25.73 -16.86
C GLN A 493 10.07 -25.04 -18.15
N GLY A 494 10.78 -25.79 -18.98
CA GLY A 494 10.95 -25.50 -20.39
C GLY A 494 9.61 -25.57 -21.13
N LEU A 495 8.97 -24.42 -21.32
CA LEU A 495 7.92 -24.18 -22.33
C LEU A 495 6.69 -25.11 -22.32
N SER A 496 6.34 -25.72 -21.20
CA SER A 496 5.01 -26.31 -20.99
C SER A 496 4.64 -26.40 -19.49
N SER A 497 3.34 -26.45 -19.20
CA SER A 497 2.78 -26.84 -17.89
C SER A 497 2.92 -25.88 -16.71
N LEU A 498 2.19 -24.75 -16.72
CA LEU A 498 1.87 -24.03 -15.48
C LEU A 498 0.45 -23.42 -15.44
N GLU A 499 -0.59 -24.21 -15.72
CA GLU A 499 -1.93 -23.96 -15.17
C GLU A 499 -2.62 -25.25 -14.69
N ARG A 500 -3.31 -25.15 -13.54
CA ARG A 500 -3.97 -26.19 -12.74
C ARG A 500 -3.00 -27.19 -12.05
N SER A 501 -3.23 -27.60 -10.80
CA SER A 501 -4.54 -27.78 -10.15
C SER A 501 -4.63 -27.32 -8.69
N GLY A 502 -5.76 -26.70 -8.36
CA GLY A 502 -6.35 -26.70 -7.01
C GLY A 502 -7.35 -27.88 -6.85
N PRO A 503 -7.81 -28.19 -5.62
CA PRO A 503 -8.46 -29.47 -5.32
C PRO A 503 -9.99 -29.51 -5.53
N THR A 504 -10.47 -30.68 -5.98
CA THR A 504 -11.84 -31.21 -5.74
C THR A 504 -12.17 -31.27 -4.25
N ARG A 505 -13.40 -31.10 -3.73
CA ARG A 505 -14.80 -30.92 -4.22
C ARG A 505 -15.51 -30.02 -3.15
N THR A 506 -16.65 -29.37 -3.32
CA THR A 506 -17.73 -29.34 -4.36
C THR A 506 -18.22 -27.86 -4.46
N SER A 507 -19.37 -27.42 -5.00
CA SER A 507 -20.67 -28.00 -5.42
C SER A 507 -21.27 -27.25 -6.64
N VAL A 508 -22.18 -27.95 -7.33
CA VAL A 508 -23.08 -27.48 -8.42
C VAL A 508 -22.42 -27.00 -9.72
N ASN A 509 -22.71 -27.71 -10.81
CA ASN A 509 -22.26 -27.41 -12.18
C ASN A 509 -22.93 -26.15 -12.75
N ILE A 510 -22.11 -25.23 -13.28
CA ILE A 510 -22.45 -24.42 -14.47
C ILE A 510 -21.25 -24.52 -15.41
N SER A 511 -21.45 -25.02 -16.63
CA SER A 511 -20.37 -25.46 -17.52
C SER A 511 -20.02 -24.46 -18.63
N ARG A 512 -18.75 -24.02 -18.68
CA ARG A 512 -18.02 -23.44 -19.85
C ARG A 512 -18.57 -22.11 -20.43
N ARG A 513 -17.72 -21.16 -20.83
CA ARG A 513 -16.55 -21.31 -21.73
C ARG A 513 -15.33 -20.50 -21.30
N GLU A 514 -14.17 -21.15 -21.31
CA GLU A 514 -12.84 -20.53 -21.40
C GLU A 514 -12.50 -20.40 -22.90
N SER A 515 -12.14 -19.20 -23.39
CA SER A 515 -11.28 -18.89 -24.57
C SER A 515 -11.43 -17.43 -25.02
N GLU A 516 -10.70 -16.51 -24.39
CA GLU A 516 -10.45 -15.17 -24.97
C GLU A 516 -9.07 -15.15 -25.65
N VAL A 517 -9.04 -15.44 -26.95
CA VAL A 517 -7.84 -15.23 -27.77
C VAL A 517 -7.62 -13.73 -27.94
N ARG A 518 -6.55 -13.19 -27.35
CA ARG A 518 -6.20 -11.76 -27.47
C ARG A 518 -6.07 -11.36 -28.95
N PRO A 519 -6.81 -10.35 -29.46
CA PRO A 519 -6.84 -10.01 -30.88
C PRO A 519 -5.47 -9.72 -31.52
N SER A 520 -4.54 -9.12 -30.78
CA SER A 520 -3.17 -8.85 -31.27
C SER A 520 -2.37 -10.13 -31.57
N ARG A 521 -2.60 -11.22 -30.81
CA ARG A 521 -1.97 -12.52 -31.06
C ARG A 521 -2.61 -13.24 -32.25
N LEU A 522 -3.92 -13.10 -32.42
CA LEU A 522 -4.66 -13.65 -33.54
C LEU A 522 -4.25 -13.00 -34.86
N LEU A 523 -4.13 -11.66 -34.88
CA LEU A 523 -3.66 -10.90 -36.05
C LEU A 523 -2.26 -11.33 -36.49
N LEU A 524 -1.30 -11.40 -35.57
CA LEU A 524 0.08 -11.82 -35.87
C LEU A 524 0.15 -13.27 -36.38
N TRP A 525 -0.74 -14.15 -35.92
CA TRP A 525 -0.83 -15.50 -36.47
C TRP A 525 -1.41 -15.50 -37.89
N CYS A 526 -2.51 -14.78 -38.12
CA CYS A 526 -3.13 -14.67 -39.44
C CYS A 526 -2.13 -14.16 -40.48
N GLN A 527 -1.41 -13.07 -40.16
CA GLN A 527 -0.32 -12.51 -40.97
C GLN A 527 0.71 -13.56 -41.37
N LYS A 528 1.19 -14.37 -40.42
CA LYS A 528 2.18 -15.42 -40.69
C LYS A 528 1.64 -16.55 -41.57
N GLN A 529 0.36 -16.91 -41.45
CA GLN A 529 -0.24 -17.95 -42.29
C GLN A 529 -0.50 -17.47 -43.73
N THR A 530 -0.93 -16.22 -43.90
CA THR A 530 -1.28 -15.65 -45.22
C THR A 530 -0.10 -15.01 -45.96
N GLN A 531 1.08 -14.92 -45.34
CA GLN A 531 2.27 -14.32 -45.96
C GLN A 531 2.67 -15.04 -47.26
N GLY A 532 2.80 -14.28 -48.36
CA GLY A 532 3.22 -14.78 -49.67
C GLY A 532 2.09 -15.14 -50.64
N TYR A 533 0.82 -15.00 -50.24
CA TYR A 533 -0.32 -15.16 -51.14
C TYR A 533 -0.59 -13.90 -51.96
N ARG A 534 -0.96 -14.07 -53.23
CA ARG A 534 -1.28 -12.98 -54.16
C ARG A 534 -2.59 -12.30 -53.74
N GLY A 535 -2.62 -10.96 -53.70
CA GLY A 535 -3.82 -10.20 -53.35
C GLY A 535 -4.26 -10.31 -51.88
N VAL A 536 -3.35 -10.72 -50.98
CA VAL A 536 -3.64 -10.86 -49.55
C VAL A 536 -2.62 -10.09 -48.71
N ASP A 537 -3.08 -9.02 -48.06
CA ASP A 537 -2.36 -8.32 -47.00
C ASP A 537 -3.27 -8.18 -45.77
N VAL A 538 -2.82 -8.68 -44.63
CA VAL A 538 -3.61 -8.77 -43.39
C VAL A 538 -3.08 -7.76 -42.38
N THR A 539 -3.63 -6.55 -42.43
CA THR A 539 -3.27 -5.44 -41.53
C THR A 539 -4.24 -5.31 -40.36
N ASP A 540 -5.48 -5.83 -40.48
CA ASP A 540 -6.48 -5.83 -39.43
C ASP A 540 -7.25 -7.17 -39.29
N LEU A 541 -8.23 -7.20 -38.36
CA LEU A 541 -9.17 -8.31 -38.20
C LEU A 541 -10.59 -7.91 -38.66
N THR A 542 -10.67 -7.05 -39.68
CA THR A 542 -11.89 -6.43 -40.19
C THR A 542 -11.86 -6.30 -41.72
N THR A 543 -11.29 -5.22 -42.25
CA THR A 543 -11.31 -4.89 -43.68
C THR A 543 -10.44 -5.82 -44.53
N SER A 544 -9.31 -6.31 -44.00
CA SER A 544 -8.39 -7.23 -44.68
C SER A 544 -9.03 -8.57 -45.09
N TRP A 545 -10.20 -8.90 -44.50
CA TRP A 545 -10.91 -10.16 -44.73
C TRP A 545 -12.04 -10.04 -45.74
N ARG A 546 -12.36 -8.81 -46.20
CA ARG A 546 -13.55 -8.53 -47.02
C ARG A 546 -13.52 -9.17 -48.40
N SER A 547 -12.35 -9.28 -49.04
CA SER A 547 -12.19 -9.89 -50.38
C SER A 547 -12.36 -11.41 -50.39
N GLY A 548 -12.39 -12.07 -49.23
CA GLY A 548 -12.45 -13.53 -49.08
C GLY A 548 -11.14 -14.26 -49.39
N LEU A 549 -10.20 -13.62 -50.11
CA LEU A 549 -8.90 -14.21 -50.43
C LEU A 549 -8.08 -14.55 -49.17
N ALA A 550 -8.14 -13.71 -48.12
CA ALA A 550 -7.46 -13.99 -46.85
C ALA A 550 -7.97 -15.26 -46.15
N LEU A 551 -9.28 -15.55 -46.21
CA LEU A 551 -9.86 -16.80 -45.69
C LEU A 551 -9.47 -18.00 -46.55
N CYS A 552 -9.52 -17.85 -47.88
CA CYS A 552 -9.07 -18.89 -48.82
C CYS A 552 -7.59 -19.25 -48.60
N ALA A 553 -6.73 -18.25 -48.36
CA ALA A 553 -5.30 -18.43 -48.10
C ALA A 553 -5.04 -19.18 -46.77
N LEU A 554 -5.82 -18.90 -45.71
CA LEU A 554 -5.73 -19.67 -44.45
C LEU A 554 -6.05 -21.16 -44.65
N ILE A 555 -7.08 -21.46 -45.44
CA ILE A 555 -7.49 -22.84 -45.74
C ILE A 555 -6.46 -23.53 -46.63
N HIS A 556 -6.10 -22.91 -47.76
CA HIS A 556 -5.13 -23.45 -48.71
C HIS A 556 -3.75 -23.71 -48.08
N ARG A 557 -3.30 -22.86 -47.14
CA ARG A 557 -2.05 -23.09 -46.38
C ARG A 557 -2.05 -24.42 -45.63
N GLN A 558 -3.19 -24.84 -45.08
CA GLN A 558 -3.29 -26.06 -44.28
C GLN A 558 -3.66 -27.29 -45.12
N ARG A 559 -4.41 -27.09 -46.21
CA ARG A 559 -4.85 -28.12 -47.18
C ARG A 559 -4.98 -27.50 -48.58
N PRO A 560 -3.92 -27.54 -49.40
CA PRO A 560 -3.95 -26.90 -50.72
C PRO A 560 -4.85 -27.63 -51.72
N ASP A 561 -5.18 -28.89 -51.45
CA ASP A 561 -6.08 -29.73 -52.25
C ASP A 561 -7.56 -29.31 -52.21
N LEU A 562 -7.96 -28.42 -51.28
CA LEU A 562 -9.36 -28.05 -51.06
C LEU A 562 -9.82 -26.79 -51.82
N ILE A 563 -8.89 -25.92 -52.24
CA ILE A 563 -9.19 -24.64 -52.91
C ILE A 563 -8.11 -24.39 -53.95
N ASP A 564 -8.45 -24.34 -55.24
CA ASP A 564 -7.53 -23.83 -56.27
C ASP A 564 -7.38 -22.31 -56.09
N PHE A 565 -6.37 -21.88 -55.33
CA PHE A 565 -6.17 -20.48 -55.00
C PHE A 565 -5.79 -19.62 -56.21
N ASP A 566 -5.03 -20.17 -57.16
CA ASP A 566 -4.56 -19.43 -58.34
C ASP A 566 -5.69 -19.12 -59.32
N SER A 567 -6.81 -19.86 -59.25
CA SER A 567 -8.05 -19.58 -59.99
C SER A 567 -8.90 -18.42 -59.42
N LEU A 568 -8.60 -17.92 -58.21
CA LEU A 568 -9.43 -16.93 -57.53
C LEU A 568 -9.16 -15.49 -58.01
N ASN A 569 -10.24 -14.71 -58.17
CA ASN A 569 -10.19 -13.31 -58.55
C ASN A 569 -10.65 -12.41 -57.40
N GLU A 570 -9.90 -11.36 -57.09
CA GLU A 570 -10.20 -10.41 -56.02
C GLU A 570 -11.56 -9.71 -56.19
N ALA A 571 -11.99 -9.47 -57.43
CA ALA A 571 -13.28 -8.85 -57.72
C ALA A 571 -14.50 -9.68 -57.27
N ASP A 572 -14.34 -11.01 -57.12
CA ASP A 572 -15.41 -11.96 -56.79
C ASP A 572 -15.64 -12.11 -55.27
N CYS A 573 -15.50 -11.01 -54.50
CA CYS A 573 -15.55 -10.98 -53.03
C CYS A 573 -16.62 -11.91 -52.41
N ALA A 574 -17.87 -11.80 -52.87
CA ALA A 574 -18.98 -12.57 -52.30
C ALA A 574 -18.87 -14.09 -52.57
N LYS A 575 -18.31 -14.47 -53.72
CA LYS A 575 -18.10 -15.88 -54.11
C LYS A 575 -16.91 -16.47 -53.37
N ASN A 576 -15.81 -15.72 -53.24
CA ASN A 576 -14.62 -16.14 -52.51
C ASN A 576 -14.90 -16.37 -51.01
N ASN A 577 -15.63 -15.45 -50.36
CA ASN A 577 -16.04 -15.63 -48.97
C ASN A 577 -16.96 -16.85 -48.81
N GLN A 578 -17.93 -17.04 -49.70
CA GLN A 578 -18.84 -18.19 -49.60
C GLN A 578 -18.09 -19.51 -49.81
N LEU A 579 -17.18 -19.59 -50.78
CA LEU A 579 -16.32 -20.77 -50.98
C LEU A 579 -15.51 -21.09 -49.71
N ALA A 580 -14.88 -20.09 -49.10
CA ALA A 580 -14.11 -20.28 -47.87
C ALA A 580 -15.00 -20.76 -46.71
N PHE A 581 -16.21 -20.21 -46.57
CA PHE A 581 -17.18 -20.64 -45.55
C PHE A 581 -17.67 -22.07 -45.76
N ASP A 582 -18.06 -22.43 -47.00
CA ASP A 582 -18.59 -23.76 -47.33
C ASP A 582 -17.53 -24.85 -47.17
N VAL A 583 -16.26 -24.56 -47.49
CA VAL A 583 -15.12 -25.47 -47.26
C VAL A 583 -14.77 -25.53 -45.77
N ALA A 584 -14.78 -24.40 -45.05
CA ALA A 584 -14.53 -24.35 -43.61
C ALA A 584 -15.56 -25.16 -42.80
N GLU A 585 -16.83 -25.10 -43.18
CA GLU A 585 -17.89 -25.88 -42.57
C GLU A 585 -17.75 -27.38 -42.87
N ARG A 586 -17.55 -27.74 -44.13
CA ARG A 586 -17.51 -29.13 -44.60
C ARG A 586 -16.29 -29.91 -44.11
N GLU A 587 -15.10 -29.33 -44.24
CA GLU A 587 -13.83 -30.02 -44.03
C GLU A 587 -13.26 -29.82 -42.62
N PHE A 588 -13.64 -28.73 -41.96
CA PHE A 588 -13.14 -28.38 -40.62
C PHE A 588 -14.26 -28.22 -39.57
N GLY A 589 -15.54 -28.37 -39.93
CA GLY A 589 -16.67 -28.21 -38.98
C GLY A 589 -16.87 -26.77 -38.48
N ILE A 590 -16.21 -25.79 -39.11
CA ILE A 590 -16.22 -24.39 -38.66
C ILE A 590 -17.46 -23.69 -39.22
N GLN A 591 -18.58 -23.87 -38.50
CA GLN A 591 -19.86 -23.22 -38.76
C GLN A 591 -19.69 -21.71 -39.10
N PRO A 592 -20.22 -21.25 -40.26
CA PRO A 592 -20.05 -19.87 -40.73
C PRO A 592 -20.77 -18.88 -39.81
N VAL A 593 -20.27 -17.64 -39.79
CA VAL A 593 -20.83 -16.56 -38.95
C VAL A 593 -21.68 -15.56 -39.72
N THR A 594 -21.64 -15.61 -41.05
CA THR A 594 -22.36 -14.74 -41.99
C THR A 594 -22.23 -15.35 -43.40
N THR A 595 -22.96 -14.84 -44.38
CA THR A 595 -22.86 -15.27 -45.79
C THR A 595 -21.84 -14.44 -46.57
N GLY A 596 -21.35 -14.97 -47.70
CA GLY A 596 -20.43 -14.23 -48.57
C GLY A 596 -21.03 -12.94 -49.14
N LYS A 597 -22.35 -12.89 -49.34
CA LYS A 597 -23.05 -11.67 -49.78
C LYS A 597 -23.05 -10.57 -48.70
N GLU A 598 -23.25 -10.95 -47.44
CA GLU A 598 -23.21 -10.03 -46.30
C GLU A 598 -21.79 -9.51 -46.03
N MET A 599 -20.76 -10.36 -46.16
CA MET A 599 -19.35 -9.94 -46.09
C MET A 599 -19.02 -8.83 -47.11
N ASN A 600 -19.67 -8.84 -48.27
CA ASN A 600 -19.42 -7.85 -49.33
C ASN A 600 -20.18 -6.52 -49.13
N ALA A 601 -21.15 -6.44 -48.20
CA ALA A 601 -21.96 -5.25 -47.98
C ALA A 601 -21.16 -4.04 -47.47
N GLU A 602 -21.64 -2.82 -47.75
CA GLU A 602 -20.95 -1.55 -47.40
C GLU A 602 -20.58 -1.43 -45.92
N ARG A 603 -21.38 -2.01 -45.02
CA ARG A 603 -21.19 -1.93 -43.57
C ARG A 603 -19.90 -2.60 -43.08
N GLY A 604 -19.31 -3.49 -43.88
CA GLY A 604 -18.15 -4.30 -43.52
C GLY A 604 -18.44 -5.34 -42.42
N PRO A 605 -17.49 -6.26 -42.17
CA PRO A 605 -17.68 -7.32 -41.18
C PRO A 605 -17.46 -6.80 -39.75
N ASP A 606 -18.31 -7.23 -38.80
CA ASP A 606 -18.18 -6.85 -37.39
C ASP A 606 -16.90 -7.45 -36.78
N LYS A 607 -16.13 -6.58 -36.10
CA LYS A 607 -14.82 -6.93 -35.53
C LYS A 607 -14.90 -8.02 -34.46
N LEU A 608 -15.95 -8.05 -33.65
CA LEU A 608 -16.13 -9.06 -32.60
C LEU A 608 -16.46 -10.41 -33.23
N ILE A 609 -17.32 -10.41 -34.26
CA ILE A 609 -17.71 -11.62 -35.00
C ILE A 609 -16.53 -12.21 -35.78
N MET A 610 -15.73 -11.37 -36.45
CA MET A 610 -14.52 -11.82 -37.16
C MET A 610 -13.44 -12.36 -36.21
N VAL A 611 -13.20 -11.71 -35.07
CA VAL A 611 -12.29 -12.22 -34.04
C VAL A 611 -12.77 -13.58 -33.53
N LEU A 612 -14.08 -13.76 -33.28
CA LEU A 612 -14.65 -15.03 -32.85
C LEU A 612 -14.51 -16.13 -33.92
N TYR A 613 -14.71 -15.80 -35.20
CA TYR A 613 -14.61 -16.76 -36.29
C TYR A 613 -13.16 -17.19 -36.55
N LEU A 614 -12.25 -16.24 -36.69
CA LEU A 614 -10.82 -16.48 -36.92
C LEU A 614 -10.16 -17.20 -35.72
N SER A 615 -10.67 -16.99 -34.50
CA SER A 615 -10.22 -17.75 -33.32
C SER A 615 -10.46 -19.26 -33.46
N LYS A 616 -11.53 -19.69 -34.15
CA LYS A 616 -11.78 -21.13 -34.42
C LYS A 616 -10.67 -21.73 -35.30
N PHE A 617 -10.29 -21.05 -36.39
CA PHE A 617 -9.17 -21.47 -37.25
C PHE A 617 -7.85 -21.49 -36.49
N TYR A 618 -7.60 -20.47 -35.66
CA TYR A 618 -6.41 -20.39 -34.82
C TYR A 618 -6.33 -21.56 -33.83
N GLU A 619 -7.41 -21.90 -33.13
CA GLU A 619 -7.45 -23.02 -32.19
C GLU A 619 -7.25 -24.37 -32.88
N MET A 620 -7.84 -24.56 -34.07
CA MET A 620 -7.71 -25.81 -34.83
C MET A 620 -6.31 -25.99 -35.43
N PHE A 621 -5.79 -24.99 -36.14
CA PHE A 621 -4.56 -25.13 -36.93
C PHE A 621 -3.28 -24.94 -36.10
N ARG A 622 -3.37 -24.36 -34.90
CA ARG A 622 -2.21 -24.22 -34.00
C ARG A 622 -1.68 -25.56 -33.46
N ASN A 623 -2.51 -26.61 -33.43
CA ASN A 623 -2.13 -27.91 -32.89
C ASN A 623 -1.50 -28.88 -33.94
N SER A 624 -1.59 -28.58 -35.24
CA SER A 624 -1.07 -29.48 -36.29
C SER A 624 0.47 -29.57 -36.32
N PHE A 625 1.15 -28.49 -35.93
CA PHE A 625 2.62 -28.36 -35.91
C PHE A 625 3.37 -29.31 -34.95
N LEU A 626 2.69 -30.04 -34.07
CA LEU A 626 3.31 -30.94 -33.08
C LEU A 626 3.30 -32.43 -33.48
N SER A 627 2.92 -32.77 -34.71
CA SER A 627 2.66 -34.17 -35.12
C SER A 627 3.61 -34.76 -36.18
N ILE A 628 4.56 -33.98 -36.72
CA ILE A 628 5.38 -34.38 -37.88
C ILE A 628 6.77 -34.96 -37.52
N THR A 629 7.15 -34.99 -36.23
CA THR A 629 8.45 -35.55 -35.79
C THR A 629 8.32 -36.58 -34.67
N GLY A 630 8.53 -37.87 -35.02
CA GLY A 630 8.97 -38.89 -34.06
C GLY A 630 7.88 -39.77 -33.41
N ARG A 631 7.39 -40.79 -34.15
CA ARG A 631 6.83 -42.01 -33.55
C ARG A 631 7.83 -43.16 -33.70
N VAL A 632 8.31 -43.71 -32.58
CA VAL A 632 8.84 -45.07 -32.48
C VAL A 632 8.26 -45.69 -31.22
N ASP A 633 7.50 -46.78 -31.37
CA ASP A 633 6.84 -47.49 -30.27
C ASP A 633 7.83 -48.27 -29.40
N LYS A 634 7.51 -48.37 -28.10
CA LYS A 634 7.61 -49.64 -27.34
C LYS A 634 6.74 -49.63 -26.07
N LYS A 635 6.00 -50.73 -25.88
CA LYS A 635 5.17 -51.05 -24.70
C LYS A 635 5.96 -51.83 -23.65
N LEU A 636 5.41 -51.88 -22.43
CA LEU A 636 5.34 -52.96 -21.40
C LEU A 636 5.06 -52.25 -20.04
N GLU A 637 3.92 -52.43 -19.36
CA GLU A 637 3.49 -53.56 -18.48
C GLU A 637 4.41 -53.79 -17.26
N ASP A 638 3.96 -54.02 -16.02
CA ASP A 638 2.67 -53.83 -15.30
C ASP A 638 2.91 -54.05 -13.75
N ASN A 639 1.85 -54.09 -12.93
CA ASN A 639 1.71 -54.69 -11.57
C ASN A 639 2.05 -53.92 -10.25
N ASP A 640 1.01 -53.24 -9.73
CA ASP A 640 0.13 -53.64 -8.59
C ASP A 640 0.60 -53.84 -7.09
N ASN A 641 -0.31 -53.40 -6.20
CA ASN A 641 -0.74 -53.98 -4.89
C ASN A 641 -0.13 -53.69 -3.47
N LYS A 642 -0.90 -52.85 -2.73
CA LYS A 642 -1.70 -53.15 -1.49
C LYS A 642 -1.09 -53.36 -0.06
N LYS A 643 -1.84 -52.72 0.89
CA LYS A 643 -2.07 -52.96 2.36
C LYS A 643 -1.35 -51.97 3.30
N ARG A 644 -1.98 -51.17 4.19
CA ARG A 644 -3.23 -51.21 5.02
C ARG A 644 -3.11 -52.00 6.33
N LYS A 645 -3.02 -51.28 7.48
CA LYS A 645 -3.51 -51.68 8.82
C LYS A 645 -3.84 -50.44 9.69
N LYS A 646 -4.57 -50.63 10.80
CA LYS A 646 -5.40 -49.61 11.51
C LYS A 646 -5.55 -50.01 13.01
N ALA A 647 -6.14 -49.11 13.82
CA ALA A 647 -6.61 -49.25 15.24
C ALA A 647 -5.51 -48.98 16.30
N SER A 648 -5.64 -48.01 17.25
CA SER A 648 -6.54 -47.78 18.42
C SER A 648 -5.87 -48.26 19.74
N SER A 649 -6.11 -47.76 20.97
CA SER A 649 -7.14 -46.89 21.58
C SER A 649 -6.67 -46.34 22.97
N HIS A 650 -7.34 -45.27 23.48
CA HIS A 650 -7.81 -44.96 24.88
C HIS A 650 -7.36 -45.82 26.10
N LEU A 651 -7.30 -45.37 27.38
CA LEU A 651 -7.91 -44.22 28.14
C LEU A 651 -7.16 -43.96 29.49
N GLU A 652 -7.43 -42.80 30.15
CA GLU A 652 -7.36 -42.48 31.62
C GLU A 652 -6.09 -42.78 32.48
N GLU A 653 -5.86 -42.22 33.69
CA GLU A 653 -6.05 -40.89 34.33
C GLU A 653 -5.23 -40.89 35.66
N LEU A 654 -5.13 -39.74 36.36
CA LEU A 654 -4.77 -39.53 37.78
C LEU A 654 -3.28 -39.35 38.18
N MET A 655 -3.07 -38.36 39.05
CA MET A 655 -1.89 -38.15 39.92
C MET A 655 -2.38 -38.08 41.39
N PRO A 656 -1.51 -38.18 42.42
CA PRO A 656 -1.05 -36.93 43.07
C PRO A 656 0.32 -36.94 43.81
N ASN A 657 0.91 -35.73 43.89
CA ASN A 657 1.65 -35.10 45.00
C ASN A 657 2.97 -35.62 45.65
N GLN A 658 4.00 -34.77 45.50
CA GLN A 658 4.80 -34.07 46.54
C GLN A 658 5.81 -34.80 47.46
N SER A 659 7.05 -34.27 47.47
CA SER A 659 7.85 -33.96 48.67
C SER A 659 8.91 -32.88 48.36
N ALA A 660 9.45 -32.19 49.37
CA ALA A 660 10.27 -30.97 49.22
C ALA A 660 11.61 -31.02 49.99
N PRO A 661 12.60 -30.16 49.68
CA PRO A 661 13.85 -29.98 50.45
C PRO A 661 13.86 -28.70 51.34
N PRO A 662 14.83 -28.54 52.27
CA PRO A 662 14.73 -27.59 53.40
C PRO A 662 15.54 -26.27 53.33
N VAL A 663 15.16 -25.40 54.27
CA VAL A 663 15.79 -24.19 54.86
C VAL A 663 17.31 -24.31 55.10
N GLY A 664 18.17 -23.27 55.07
CA GLY A 664 17.99 -21.79 54.95
C GLY A 664 19.37 -21.10 54.73
N GLU A 665 19.73 -19.90 55.22
CA GLU A 665 19.07 -18.83 56.00
C GLU A 665 19.87 -17.49 55.87
N ARG A 666 19.20 -16.32 56.02
CA ARG A 666 19.64 -15.00 56.60
C ARG A 666 20.91 -14.26 56.12
N GLU A 667 21.02 -12.93 56.11
CA GLU A 667 20.18 -11.72 56.33
C GLU A 667 20.90 -10.55 55.56
N GLU A 668 20.43 -9.33 55.31
CA GLU A 668 19.41 -8.48 55.92
C GLU A 668 18.78 -7.51 54.88
N GLN A 669 17.77 -6.72 55.26
CA GLN A 669 16.93 -5.90 54.39
C GLN A 669 17.04 -4.39 54.67
N LYS A 670 16.71 -3.54 53.68
CA LYS A 670 15.78 -2.40 53.85
C LYS A 670 15.30 -1.80 52.52
N GLU A 671 14.20 -1.05 52.62
CA GLU A 671 13.52 -0.28 51.56
C GLU A 671 12.77 -1.05 50.44
N ASN A 672 11.69 -1.76 50.82
CA ASN A 672 10.56 -1.98 49.92
C ASN A 672 9.23 -2.06 50.71
N LYS A 673 8.57 -0.90 50.92
CA LYS A 673 7.25 -0.85 51.60
C LYS A 673 6.19 0.05 50.97
N VAL A 674 6.41 0.53 49.74
CA VAL A 674 5.43 1.35 48.98
C VAL A 674 4.85 0.61 47.76
N ARG A 675 5.50 -0.45 47.25
CA ARG A 675 5.03 -1.20 46.07
C ARG A 675 4.05 -2.35 46.35
N PHE A 676 3.90 -2.81 47.59
CA PHE A 676 3.06 -3.99 47.90
C PHE A 676 1.57 -3.66 48.15
N MET A 677 1.22 -2.42 48.53
CA MET A 677 -0.20 -2.01 48.68
C MET A 677 -0.87 -1.57 47.37
N ALA A 678 -0.11 -1.23 46.33
CA ALA A 678 -0.67 -0.79 45.05
C ALA A 678 -1.33 -1.95 44.26
N THR A 679 -0.87 -3.19 44.47
CA THR A 679 -1.31 -4.35 43.68
C THR A 679 -2.56 -5.05 44.25
N GLN A 680 -2.89 -4.85 45.54
CA GLN A 680 -4.11 -5.43 46.15
C GLN A 680 -5.38 -4.58 46.00
N LEU A 681 -5.27 -3.29 45.62
CA LEU A 681 -6.45 -2.44 45.40
C LEU A 681 -6.95 -2.43 43.94
N LEU A 682 -6.14 -2.85 42.97
CA LEU A 682 -6.58 -2.99 41.57
C LEU A 682 -7.37 -4.28 41.33
N ALA A 683 -7.01 -5.38 42.00
CA ALA A 683 -7.69 -6.68 41.87
C ALA A 683 -9.06 -6.79 42.57
N ARG A 684 -9.60 -5.69 43.14
CA ARG A 684 -10.94 -5.66 43.78
C ARG A 684 -11.93 -4.68 43.14
N PHE A 685 -11.56 -4.00 42.06
CA PHE A 685 -12.47 -3.10 41.32
C PHE A 685 -13.04 -3.71 40.03
N GLU A 686 -12.54 -4.85 39.56
CA GLU A 686 -13.02 -5.49 38.32
C GLU A 686 -14.18 -6.48 38.50
N GLU A 687 -14.59 -6.81 39.74
CA GLU A 687 -15.62 -7.82 40.00
C GLU A 687 -17.05 -7.28 40.31
N ASN A 688 -17.29 -5.96 40.32
CA ASN A 688 -18.61 -5.41 40.67
C ASN A 688 -19.04 -4.14 39.90
N ALA A 689 -19.60 -4.29 38.69
CA ALA A 689 -20.66 -3.41 38.13
C ALA A 689 -21.26 -3.98 36.82
N PRO A 690 -22.55 -3.73 36.51
CA PRO A 690 -23.31 -4.54 35.55
C PRO A 690 -23.32 -4.03 34.10
N SER A 691 -23.88 -4.88 33.23
CA SER A 691 -24.14 -4.65 31.81
C SER A 691 -25.19 -3.57 31.49
N CYS A 692 -25.07 -3.03 30.27
CA CYS A 692 -26.14 -2.49 29.39
C CYS A 692 -26.22 -0.96 29.18
N GLY A 693 -25.89 -0.53 27.95
CA GLY A 693 -26.90 0.12 27.09
C GLY A 693 -27.02 1.65 27.05
N VAL A 694 -26.85 2.19 25.83
CA VAL A 694 -27.59 3.35 25.28
C VAL A 694 -27.24 4.77 25.80
N ARG A 695 -26.27 5.44 25.15
CA ARG A 695 -26.50 6.62 24.27
C ARG A 695 -25.20 7.22 23.68
N ARG A 696 -25.12 7.27 22.34
CA ARG A 696 -24.19 8.15 21.58
C ARG A 696 -24.92 8.78 20.39
N GLN A 697 -25.73 9.78 20.71
CA GLN A 697 -26.24 10.91 19.93
C GLN A 697 -26.70 11.86 21.05
N VAL A 698 -26.18 13.08 21.21
CA VAL A 698 -26.13 14.17 20.22
C VAL A 698 -24.79 14.92 20.28
N ARG A 699 -24.21 15.27 19.12
CA ARG A 699 -23.37 16.47 18.96
C ARG A 699 -23.66 17.17 17.62
N LEU A 700 -24.96 17.30 17.34
CA LEU A 700 -25.55 18.12 16.29
C LEU A 700 -26.64 18.95 16.95
N HIS A 701 -26.26 20.08 17.56
CA HIS A 701 -27.11 21.26 17.85
C HIS A 701 -26.26 22.37 18.51
N PHE A 702 -25.21 22.82 17.81
CA PHE A 702 -24.44 24.02 18.21
C PHE A 702 -23.89 24.78 16.98
N SER A 703 -24.71 24.87 15.92
CA SER A 703 -24.39 25.66 14.71
C SER A 703 -25.62 26.28 14.02
N PHE A 704 -26.74 26.42 14.73
CA PHE A 704 -27.97 27.06 14.19
C PHE A 704 -28.26 28.48 14.73
N LEU A 705 -27.40 28.99 15.63
CA LEU A 705 -27.53 30.35 16.19
C LEU A 705 -26.34 31.28 15.89
N LEU A 706 -25.23 30.76 15.33
CA LEU A 706 -24.09 31.59 14.90
C LEU A 706 -24.11 31.92 13.40
N PHE A 707 -25.10 31.42 12.66
CA PHE A 707 -25.19 31.56 11.19
C PHE A 707 -25.99 32.78 10.72
N PHE A 708 -26.56 33.56 11.64
CA PHE A 708 -27.50 34.66 11.31
C PHE A 708 -26.95 36.08 11.53
N PHE A 709 -25.73 36.25 12.06
CA PHE A 709 -25.22 37.58 12.48
C PHE A 709 -23.89 38.05 11.85
N LEU A 710 -23.31 37.30 10.90
CA LEU A 710 -22.05 37.70 10.22
C LEU A 710 -22.13 37.65 8.69
N LYS A 711 -23.27 38.11 8.13
CA LYS A 711 -23.33 38.68 6.77
C LYS A 711 -24.07 40.00 6.79
N GLN A 712 -23.36 41.08 7.12
CA GLN A 712 -23.11 42.24 6.25
C GLN A 712 -22.02 43.10 6.91
N PRO A 713 -21.10 43.66 6.12
CA PRO A 713 -21.12 45.12 6.03
C PRO A 713 -21.14 45.58 4.57
N VAL A 714 -22.21 46.27 4.19
CA VAL A 714 -22.19 47.17 3.03
C VAL A 714 -21.58 48.50 3.47
N SER A 715 -20.71 49.05 2.64
CA SER A 715 -19.99 50.29 2.88
C SER A 715 -20.94 51.49 2.91
N ILE A 716 -20.89 52.31 3.96
CA ILE A 716 -21.41 53.68 3.94
C ILE A 716 -20.33 54.63 4.47
N ARG A 717 -19.78 55.44 3.56
CA ARG A 717 -18.82 56.51 3.85
C ARG A 717 -19.45 57.81 3.34
N ARG A 718 -19.48 58.85 4.19
CA ARG A 718 -20.15 60.16 3.99
C ARG A 718 -21.68 60.10 3.99
N TYR A 719 -22.31 60.86 4.90
CA TYR A 719 -22.70 62.25 4.62
C TYR A 719 -22.66 63.08 5.92
N TYR A 720 -22.36 64.37 5.78
CA TYR A 720 -22.33 65.37 6.84
C TYR A 720 -23.51 66.33 6.63
N TYR A 721 -23.98 66.96 7.71
CA TYR A 721 -25.01 68.02 7.76
C TYR A 721 -26.44 67.67 7.29
N ILE A 722 -27.40 67.90 8.19
CA ILE A 722 -28.42 68.99 8.09
C ILE A 722 -29.03 69.18 9.49
N ASN A 723 -29.43 70.41 9.83
CA ASN A 723 -30.07 70.78 11.10
C ASN A 723 -31.60 70.80 10.95
N ASP A 724 -32.34 70.23 11.90
CA ASP A 724 -33.68 70.72 12.31
C ASP A 724 -34.09 70.07 13.67
N PRO A 725 -34.66 70.78 14.66
CA PRO A 725 -34.81 70.26 16.03
C PRO A 725 -36.21 69.74 16.39
N HIS A 726 -36.97 69.17 15.45
CA HIS A 726 -38.29 68.56 15.71
C HIS A 726 -38.53 67.26 14.93
N ASP A 727 -38.01 66.13 15.44
CA ASP A 727 -38.41 64.78 15.00
C ASP A 727 -38.39 63.77 16.18
N PRO A 728 -39.46 62.99 16.46
CA PRO A 728 -39.55 62.11 17.63
C PRO A 728 -38.58 60.92 17.68
N LEU A 729 -37.77 60.69 16.63
CA LEU A 729 -36.86 59.54 16.53
C LEU A 729 -35.57 59.65 17.35
N SER A 730 -35.28 60.81 17.96
CA SER A 730 -34.08 61.04 18.78
C SER A 730 -34.09 60.33 20.15
N LEU A 731 -35.27 60.06 20.72
CA LEU A 731 -35.40 59.47 22.07
C LEU A 731 -35.17 57.96 22.12
N SER A 732 -35.41 57.22 21.03
CA SER A 732 -35.16 55.77 20.99
C SER A 732 -33.67 55.43 20.90
N LEU A 733 -32.89 56.26 20.20
CA LEU A 733 -31.44 56.12 20.06
C LEU A 733 -30.70 56.40 21.37
N TYR A 734 -31.15 57.39 22.15
CA TYR A 734 -30.58 57.69 23.47
C TYR A 734 -30.82 56.56 24.49
N TRP A 735 -32.00 55.91 24.46
CA TRP A 735 -32.29 54.74 25.30
C TRP A 735 -31.51 53.50 24.86
N GLY A 736 -31.38 53.27 23.54
CA GLY A 736 -30.59 52.16 22.99
C GLY A 736 -29.12 52.20 23.38
N LEU A 737 -28.49 53.38 23.33
CA LEU A 737 -27.10 53.58 23.74
C LEU A 737 -26.89 53.37 25.26
N TYR A 738 -27.85 53.79 26.08
CA TYR A 738 -27.80 53.60 27.54
C TYR A 738 -27.87 52.11 27.94
N CYS A 739 -28.76 51.34 27.30
CA CYS A 739 -28.88 49.89 27.53
C CYS A 739 -27.65 49.10 27.03
N TYR A 740 -27.05 49.49 25.90
CA TYR A 740 -25.81 48.86 25.41
C TYR A 740 -24.62 49.10 26.35
N GLY A 741 -24.50 50.30 26.92
CA GLY A 741 -23.45 50.62 27.90
C GLY A 741 -23.49 49.71 29.13
N GLN A 742 -24.68 49.50 29.72
CA GLN A 742 -24.82 48.63 30.89
C GLN A 742 -24.48 47.16 30.60
N SER A 743 -24.91 46.63 29.45
CA SER A 743 -24.56 45.25 29.05
C SER A 743 -23.06 45.06 28.83
N TRP A 744 -22.35 46.06 28.31
CA TRP A 744 -20.91 45.96 28.06
C TRP A 744 -20.07 45.96 29.35
N PHE A 745 -20.46 46.78 30.34
CA PHE A 745 -19.86 46.74 31.67
C PHE A 745 -20.15 45.42 32.40
N TYR A 746 -21.37 44.87 32.27
CA TYR A 746 -21.71 43.57 32.83
C TYR A 746 -20.91 42.42 32.19
N PHE A 747 -20.68 42.48 30.87
CA PHE A 747 -19.86 41.52 30.13
C PHE A 747 -18.38 41.58 30.53
N LEU A 748 -17.80 42.78 30.69
CA LEU A 748 -16.43 42.96 31.19
C LEU A 748 -16.28 42.54 32.66
N TYR A 749 -17.29 42.78 33.49
CA TYR A 749 -17.34 42.29 34.87
C TYR A 749 -17.36 40.76 34.91
N LEU A 750 -18.23 40.12 34.11
CA LEU A 750 -18.30 38.66 33.96
C LEU A 750 -16.98 38.08 33.44
N LEU A 751 -16.30 38.71 32.48
CA LEU A 751 -14.98 38.28 32.00
C LEU A 751 -13.89 38.40 33.10
N LYS A 752 -13.91 39.45 33.93
CA LYS A 752 -13.02 39.56 35.09
C LYS A 752 -13.31 38.48 36.14
N VAL A 753 -14.58 38.21 36.44
CA VAL A 753 -15.00 37.15 37.36
C VAL A 753 -14.62 35.77 36.82
N GLN A 754 -14.81 35.51 35.52
CA GLN A 754 -14.40 34.28 34.84
C GLN A 754 -12.87 34.08 34.94
N ALA A 755 -12.09 35.14 34.71
CA ALA A 755 -10.63 35.11 34.80
C ALA A 755 -10.13 34.86 36.23
N GLU A 756 -10.72 35.51 37.24
CA GLU A 756 -10.35 35.31 38.65
C GLU A 756 -10.78 33.92 39.15
N ILE A 757 -11.96 33.42 38.78
CA ILE A 757 -12.40 32.04 39.05
C ILE A 757 -11.43 31.04 38.42
N THR A 758 -11.01 31.26 37.16
CA THR A 758 -10.04 30.39 36.47
C THR A 758 -8.69 30.42 37.19
N ARG A 759 -8.19 31.60 37.56
CA ARG A 759 -6.94 31.81 38.31
C ARG A 759 -6.97 31.19 39.71
N GLN A 760 -8.13 31.12 40.38
CA GLN A 760 -8.29 30.41 41.66
C GLN A 760 -8.51 28.91 41.48
N PHE A 761 -9.10 28.46 40.38
CA PHE A 761 -9.18 27.05 40.01
C PHE A 761 -7.77 26.49 39.70
N ASP A 762 -6.93 27.28 39.02
CA ASP A 762 -5.56 26.90 38.66
C ASP A 762 -4.57 26.87 39.83
N LYS A 763 -4.92 27.44 40.99
CA LYS A 763 -4.15 27.30 42.23
C LYS A 763 -4.48 26.04 43.05
N LYS A 764 -5.54 25.29 42.70
CA LYS A 764 -5.98 24.09 43.43
C LYS A 764 -5.36 22.82 42.89
N SER A 765 -5.12 21.83 43.75
CA SER A 765 -4.56 20.54 43.34
C SER A 765 -5.52 19.75 42.43
N ILE A 766 -4.96 18.90 41.57
CA ILE A 766 -5.70 18.16 40.54
C ILE A 766 -6.86 17.31 41.12
N LYS A 767 -6.68 16.72 42.31
CA LYS A 767 -7.74 15.95 42.99
C LYS A 767 -8.97 16.80 43.35
N VAL A 768 -8.78 18.06 43.75
CA VAL A 768 -9.88 18.95 44.15
C VAL A 768 -10.68 19.41 42.92
N ARG A 769 -9.99 19.70 41.80
CA ARG A 769 -10.64 20.08 40.53
C ARG A 769 -11.59 18.99 40.00
N ALA A 770 -11.16 17.73 40.07
CA ALA A 770 -11.95 16.59 39.60
C ALA A 770 -13.26 16.39 40.40
N GLN A 771 -13.22 16.53 41.73
CA GLN A 771 -14.42 16.46 42.57
C GLN A 771 -15.38 17.64 42.36
N GLN A 772 -14.87 18.83 42.01
CA GLN A 772 -15.71 20.01 41.82
C GLN A 772 -16.46 19.96 40.48
N LEU A 773 -15.85 19.40 39.44
CA LEU A 773 -16.47 19.19 38.12
C LEU A 773 -17.54 18.08 38.12
N SER A 774 -17.41 17.05 38.97
CA SER A 774 -18.38 15.93 38.98
C SER A 774 -19.78 16.32 39.50
N ARG A 775 -19.89 17.41 40.27
CA ARG A 775 -21.17 17.88 40.85
C ARG A 775 -22.05 18.69 39.88
N LEU A 776 -21.55 19.07 38.70
CA LEU A 776 -22.24 19.99 37.79
C LEU A 776 -23.09 19.30 36.70
N PHE A 777 -23.07 17.97 36.60
CA PHE A 777 -23.63 17.23 35.45
C PHE A 777 -24.73 16.22 35.82
N THR A 778 -25.74 16.64 36.56
CA THR A 778 -26.93 15.81 36.88
C THR A 778 -28.25 16.50 36.52
N GLY A 779 -28.75 16.27 35.30
CA GLY A 779 -30.07 16.74 34.82
C GLY A 779 -30.44 16.22 33.41
N LYS A 780 -31.72 15.89 33.16
CA LYS A 780 -32.26 15.32 31.88
C LYS A 780 -33.25 16.28 31.20
N PRO A 781 -33.39 16.22 29.85
CA PRO A 781 -34.70 16.48 29.19
C PRO A 781 -35.03 15.52 28.00
N LEU A 782 -36.13 15.82 27.26
CA LEU A 782 -36.97 14.92 26.44
C LEU A 782 -37.30 15.43 24.99
N LEU A 783 -37.60 14.50 24.05
CA LEU A 783 -38.41 14.61 22.78
C LEU A 783 -37.89 15.51 21.59
N PRO A 784 -38.54 15.58 20.39
CA PRO A 784 -38.82 14.52 19.39
C PRO A 784 -38.41 14.86 17.90
N GLN A 785 -38.94 14.14 16.88
CA GLN A 785 -38.52 14.10 15.45
C GLN A 785 -39.14 15.14 14.48
N THR A 786 -38.53 15.33 13.29
CA THR A 786 -39.22 15.46 11.95
C THR A 786 -38.25 15.38 10.76
N SER A 787 -38.75 15.25 9.51
CA SER A 787 -37.99 14.89 8.28
C SER A 787 -38.20 15.85 7.10
N MET A 788 -37.29 15.89 6.11
CA MET A 788 -37.62 16.17 4.69
C MET A 788 -36.62 15.50 3.70
N ARG A 789 -37.11 15.11 2.51
CA ARG A 789 -36.34 14.53 1.38
C ARG A 789 -35.92 15.58 0.34
N LYS A 790 -34.90 15.26 -0.48
CA LYS A 790 -34.77 15.69 -1.89
C LYS A 790 -34.14 14.57 -2.72
N GLU A 791 -34.55 14.45 -3.98
CA GLU A 791 -34.17 13.40 -4.94
C GLU A 791 -33.31 13.98 -6.09
N PHE A 792 -32.54 13.13 -6.77
CA PHE A 792 -31.82 13.44 -8.02
C PHE A 792 -31.76 12.18 -8.93
N LEU A 793 -31.70 12.41 -10.24
CA LEU A 793 -31.97 11.43 -11.32
C LEU A 793 -30.79 10.47 -11.63
N GLN A 794 -31.09 9.42 -12.42
CA GLN A 794 -30.23 8.24 -12.66
C GLN A 794 -29.53 8.21 -14.05
N GLY A 795 -28.39 7.49 -14.11
CA GLY A 795 -27.64 7.08 -15.31
C GLY A 795 -26.14 7.32 -15.13
N LEU A 796 -25.18 6.43 -15.46
CA LEU A 796 -25.18 5.07 -16.02
C LEU A 796 -23.99 4.27 -15.42
N GLY A 797 -23.93 2.95 -15.67
CA GLY A 797 -22.73 2.11 -15.51
C GLY A 797 -22.50 1.48 -14.12
N GLY A 798 -22.92 0.22 -13.93
CA GLY A 798 -22.57 -0.64 -12.79
C GLY A 798 -23.07 -0.17 -11.41
N SER A 799 -24.31 -0.51 -11.03
CA SER A 799 -24.89 -0.08 -9.76
C SER A 799 -24.77 -1.12 -8.64
N ASP A 800 -23.64 -1.13 -7.92
CA ASP A 800 -23.57 -1.72 -6.58
C ASP A 800 -24.42 -0.87 -5.62
N THR A 801 -25.63 -1.34 -5.31
CA THR A 801 -26.59 -0.66 -4.43
C THR A 801 -26.53 -1.19 -2.99
N CYS A 802 -26.72 -0.30 -2.03
CA CYS A 802 -26.79 -0.64 -0.61
C CYS A 802 -28.06 -1.45 -0.32
N HIS A 803 -27.93 -2.66 0.24
CA HIS A 803 -29.07 -3.54 0.56
C HIS A 803 -30.13 -2.90 1.50
N PHE A 804 -29.72 -2.01 2.42
CA PHE A 804 -30.64 -1.26 3.29
C PHE A 804 -31.15 0.04 2.67
N CYS A 805 -30.24 0.69 1.93
CA CYS A 805 -30.33 1.98 1.26
C CYS A 805 -31.19 2.08 0.00
N MET A 806 -31.03 1.05 -0.82
CA MET A 806 -31.17 0.99 -2.28
C MET A 806 -30.43 2.09 -3.07
N LYS A 807 -29.68 2.99 -2.41
CA LYS A 807 -28.77 3.97 -3.05
C LYS A 807 -27.42 3.33 -3.39
N ARG A 808 -26.77 3.84 -4.45
CA ARG A 808 -25.39 3.47 -4.85
C ARG A 808 -24.40 3.62 -3.69
N VAL A 809 -23.50 2.65 -3.54
CA VAL A 809 -22.37 2.69 -2.58
C VAL A 809 -21.07 2.87 -3.35
N TYR A 810 -20.27 3.86 -2.98
CA TYR A 810 -18.95 4.06 -3.56
C TYR A 810 -17.89 3.21 -2.83
N ILE A 811 -16.83 2.82 -3.55
CA ILE A 811 -15.81 1.87 -3.06
C ILE A 811 -15.16 2.31 -1.74
N MET A 812 -15.01 3.62 -1.51
CA MET A 812 -14.43 4.18 -0.27
C MET A 812 -15.34 4.06 0.96
N GLU A 813 -16.66 3.87 0.76
CA GLU A 813 -17.67 3.80 1.82
C GLU A 813 -18.25 2.39 2.01
N ARG A 814 -17.92 1.46 1.10
CA ARG A 814 -18.55 0.13 1.05
C ARG A 814 -18.07 -0.78 2.15
N LEU A 815 -19.03 -1.39 2.84
CA LEU A 815 -18.86 -2.64 3.57
C LEU A 815 -19.46 -3.77 2.73
N SER A 816 -18.84 -4.94 2.79
CA SER A 816 -19.33 -6.18 2.17
C SER A 816 -19.48 -7.25 3.25
N ALA A 817 -20.65 -7.89 3.34
CA ALA A 817 -20.89 -9.04 4.21
C ALA A 817 -21.98 -9.94 3.61
N GLU A 818 -21.80 -11.26 3.71
CA GLU A 818 -22.76 -12.28 3.23
C GLU A 818 -23.22 -12.10 1.76
N GLY A 819 -22.34 -11.57 0.91
CA GLY A 819 -22.61 -11.30 -0.51
C GLY A 819 -23.30 -9.96 -0.83
N TYR A 820 -23.63 -9.16 0.19
CA TYR A 820 -24.32 -7.87 0.02
C TYR A 820 -23.42 -6.67 0.33
N PHE A 821 -23.72 -5.52 -0.30
CA PHE A 821 -23.03 -4.26 -0.10
C PHE A 821 -23.85 -3.27 0.76
N PHE A 822 -23.15 -2.46 1.56
CA PHE A 822 -23.77 -1.47 2.43
C PHE A 822 -22.90 -0.22 2.58
N HIS A 823 -23.52 0.95 2.76
CA HIS A 823 -22.82 2.08 3.37
C HIS A 823 -22.48 1.75 4.83
N ARG A 824 -21.32 2.22 5.31
CA ARG A 824 -20.87 2.04 6.70
C ARG A 824 -21.89 2.46 7.76
N GLU A 825 -22.73 3.46 7.47
CA GLU A 825 -23.78 3.94 8.36
C GLU A 825 -25.10 3.17 8.25
N CYS A 826 -25.32 2.44 7.15
CA CYS A 826 -26.55 1.67 6.91
C CYS A 826 -26.48 0.25 7.48
N PHE A 827 -25.28 -0.32 7.66
CA PHE A 827 -25.09 -1.66 8.20
C PHE A 827 -25.51 -1.73 9.68
N ARG A 828 -26.77 -2.10 9.95
CA ARG A 828 -27.40 -2.01 11.28
C ARG A 828 -28.14 -3.29 11.69
N CYS A 829 -28.25 -3.50 13.00
CA CYS A 829 -29.07 -4.56 13.59
C CYS A 829 -30.56 -4.27 13.37
N ASN A 830 -31.30 -5.22 12.80
CA ASN A 830 -32.73 -5.12 12.54
C ASN A 830 -33.57 -4.85 13.80
N ILE A 831 -33.14 -5.34 14.98
CA ILE A 831 -33.90 -5.19 16.24
C ILE A 831 -33.57 -3.89 16.99
N CYS A 832 -32.31 -3.44 17.02
CA CYS A 832 -31.90 -2.31 17.86
C CYS A 832 -31.29 -1.11 17.13
N GLY A 833 -31.19 -1.15 15.80
CA GLY A 833 -30.65 -0.06 14.98
C GLY A 833 -29.16 0.24 15.18
N CYS A 834 -28.47 -0.43 16.10
CA CYS A 834 -27.03 -0.26 16.34
C CYS A 834 -26.23 -0.62 15.09
N THR A 835 -25.28 0.24 14.71
CA THR A 835 -24.34 -0.01 13.62
C THR A 835 -23.51 -1.25 13.92
N LEU A 836 -23.57 -2.22 13.01
CA LEU A 836 -22.86 -3.48 13.10
C LEU A 836 -21.40 -3.31 12.66
N ARG A 837 -20.52 -4.19 13.13
CA ARG A 837 -19.12 -4.28 12.70
C ARG A 837 -18.91 -5.59 11.93
N LEU A 838 -17.96 -5.61 11.00
CA LEU A 838 -17.50 -6.84 10.36
C LEU A 838 -17.00 -7.82 11.44
N GLY A 839 -17.41 -9.09 11.37
CA GLY A 839 -17.20 -10.11 12.42
C GLY A 839 -18.02 -9.94 13.71
N GLY A 840 -18.73 -8.82 13.89
CA GLY A 840 -19.57 -8.49 15.06
C GLY A 840 -21.07 -8.73 14.89
N HIS A 841 -21.50 -9.28 13.76
CA HIS A 841 -22.89 -9.50 13.38
C HIS A 841 -23.23 -10.98 13.23
N ALA A 842 -24.52 -11.26 13.04
CA ALA A 842 -25.06 -12.54 12.59
C ALA A 842 -26.13 -12.27 11.52
N PHE A 843 -26.24 -13.15 10.54
CA PHE A 843 -27.16 -13.02 9.40
C PHE A 843 -28.20 -14.14 9.44
N ASP A 844 -29.46 -13.81 9.13
CA ASP A 844 -30.53 -14.77 8.94
C ASP A 844 -30.82 -14.92 7.44
N SER A 845 -30.33 -16.03 6.86
CA SER A 845 -30.50 -16.36 5.44
C SER A 845 -31.97 -16.47 5.01
N ASN A 846 -32.87 -16.79 5.94
CA ASN A 846 -34.29 -17.01 5.62
C ASN A 846 -35.08 -15.70 5.51
N GLN A 847 -34.53 -14.60 6.02
CA GLN A 847 -35.18 -13.29 6.02
C GLN A 847 -34.30 -12.19 5.41
N GLY A 848 -33.07 -12.49 4.99
CA GLY A 848 -32.15 -11.52 4.38
C GLY A 848 -31.75 -10.37 5.32
N THR A 849 -31.81 -10.57 6.63
CA THR A 849 -31.65 -9.52 7.66
C THR A 849 -30.48 -9.76 8.60
N PHE A 850 -29.90 -8.67 9.09
CA PHE A 850 -28.70 -8.66 9.93
C PHE A 850 -29.02 -8.30 11.37
N TYR A 851 -28.36 -8.99 12.31
CA TYR A 851 -28.54 -8.87 13.74
C TYR A 851 -27.19 -8.68 14.45
N CYS A 852 -27.18 -8.06 15.63
CA CYS A 852 -26.02 -8.15 16.52
C CYS A 852 -26.06 -9.48 17.29
N LYS A 853 -24.90 -9.96 17.76
CA LYS A 853 -24.78 -11.28 18.40
C LYS A 853 -25.73 -11.48 19.59
N LEU A 854 -26.03 -10.44 20.37
CA LEU A 854 -26.99 -10.49 21.48
C LEU A 854 -28.42 -10.79 21.02
N HIS A 855 -28.95 -10.00 20.08
CA HIS A 855 -30.33 -10.17 19.59
C HIS A 855 -30.51 -11.46 18.77
N PHE A 856 -29.47 -11.93 18.08
CA PHE A 856 -29.51 -13.22 17.40
C PHE A 856 -29.62 -14.40 18.39
N SER A 857 -28.88 -14.36 19.50
CA SER A 857 -28.97 -15.36 20.57
C SER A 857 -30.33 -15.35 21.26
N GLN A 858 -30.88 -14.17 21.58
CA GLN A 858 -32.22 -14.03 22.17
C GLN A 858 -33.32 -14.60 21.26
N ARG A 859 -33.21 -14.37 19.95
CA ARG A 859 -34.16 -14.93 18.96
C ARG A 859 -34.06 -16.46 18.87
N LYS A 860 -32.86 -17.04 18.96
CA LYS A 860 -32.69 -18.51 19.05
C LYS A 860 -33.36 -19.11 20.28
N ILE A 861 -33.30 -18.43 21.44
CA ILE A 861 -33.97 -18.87 22.67
C ILE A 861 -35.50 -18.86 22.48
N SER A 862 -36.06 -17.77 21.97
CA SER A 862 -37.50 -17.67 21.69
C SER A 862 -37.98 -18.72 20.67
N SER A 863 -37.19 -19.01 19.62
CA SER A 863 -37.51 -20.06 18.63
C SER A 863 -37.47 -21.49 19.17
N ARG A 864 -36.85 -21.73 20.34
CA ARG A 864 -36.84 -23.05 20.98
C ARG A 864 -38.10 -23.32 21.80
N HIS A 865 -38.71 -22.31 22.42
CA HIS A 865 -39.98 -22.49 23.14
C HIS A 865 -41.11 -22.94 22.21
N LEU A 866 -41.24 -22.29 21.04
CA LEU A 866 -42.25 -22.63 20.02
C LEU A 866 -42.06 -24.02 19.38
N ARG A 867 -40.92 -24.68 19.55
CA ARG A 867 -40.71 -26.09 19.15
C ARG A 867 -40.93 -27.10 20.28
N GLY A 868 -41.00 -26.64 21.53
CA GLY A 868 -41.34 -27.50 22.69
C GLY A 868 -42.83 -27.82 22.76
N GLU A 869 -43.69 -26.82 22.51
CA GLU A 869 -45.16 -26.98 22.58
C GLU A 869 -45.74 -27.74 21.38
N ALA A 870 -45.11 -27.64 20.20
CA ALA A 870 -45.52 -28.38 19.01
C ALA A 870 -45.26 -29.90 19.09
N ALA A 871 -44.41 -30.37 20.00
CA ALA A 871 -44.06 -31.78 20.15
C ALA A 871 -45.02 -32.58 21.06
N LEU A 872 -45.87 -31.90 21.84
CA LEU A 872 -46.83 -32.53 22.75
C LEU A 872 -48.24 -32.69 22.14
N LEU A 873 -48.51 -32.07 20.98
CA LEU A 873 -49.80 -32.13 20.29
C LEU A 873 -49.88 -33.17 19.15
N SER A 874 -48.78 -33.86 18.83
CA SER A 874 -48.74 -34.86 17.75
C SER A 874 -48.78 -36.33 18.20
N GLN A 875 -48.93 -36.61 19.51
CA GLN A 875 -49.06 -37.98 20.04
C GLN A 875 -50.51 -38.39 20.38
N SER A 876 -51.48 -37.48 20.27
CA SER A 876 -52.90 -37.75 20.60
C SER A 876 -53.77 -38.16 19.39
N HIS A 877 -53.25 -38.14 18.16
CA HIS A 877 -54.03 -38.32 16.92
C HIS A 877 -53.73 -39.61 16.12
N VAL A 878 -53.31 -40.70 16.79
CA VAL A 878 -53.11 -42.03 16.15
C VAL A 878 -53.81 -43.16 16.92
N ARG A 879 -54.90 -42.85 17.65
CA ARG A 879 -55.66 -43.87 18.42
C ARG A 879 -57.19 -43.81 18.32
N ALA A 880 -57.75 -42.98 17.44
CA ALA A 880 -59.19 -42.92 17.20
C ALA A 880 -59.49 -42.71 15.71
N LEU A 881 -59.39 -43.80 14.92
CA LEU A 881 -60.20 -44.05 13.73
C LEU A 881 -59.98 -45.51 13.25
N SER A 882 -60.27 -46.44 14.15
CA SER A 882 -60.62 -47.82 13.81
C SER A 882 -61.99 -48.12 14.42
N CYS A 883 -63.01 -47.44 13.90
CA CYS A 883 -64.41 -47.83 14.08
C CYS A 883 -65.23 -47.32 12.89
N SER A 884 -66.14 -48.17 12.40
CA SER A 884 -67.20 -47.86 11.44
C SER A 884 -66.77 -47.60 9.98
N PHE A 885 -66.60 -48.71 9.25
CA PHE A 885 -66.70 -48.77 7.78
C PHE A 885 -68.10 -48.34 7.30
N SER A 886 -68.16 -47.64 6.16
CA SER A 886 -69.26 -47.66 5.16
C SER A 886 -68.70 -47.11 3.85
#